data_AF-A0A329KE30-F1
#
_entry.id   AF-A0A329KE30-F1
#
_cell.length_a   1.000
_cell.length_b   1.000
_cell.length_c   1.000
_cell.angle_alpha   90.00
_cell.angle_beta   90.00
_cell.angle_gamma   90.00
#
_symmetry.space_group_name_H-M   'P 1'
#
loop_
_entity.id
_entity.type
_entity.pdbx_description
1 polymer ?
#
loop_
_entity_poly.entity_id
_entity_poly.type
_entity_poly.pdbx_seq_one_letter_code
_entity_poly.pdbx_strand_id
1 'polypeptide(L)'
;MQSITLTEGWEHYRGGLGGIWEVWRADKLPNSFFHLPWEKVTLPHCFNSHDGVDPDVKYYQGEGWYRTRLQINNPYPGGRTLLHFEGVGQKSAVFIHTEELVRHNGGYDEFTVDITEAAERIRQHPLYGDGRVPLAVLADNSRDLQTVPSDISDFNLYGGIYRKAHLVYVPAISLERVHVAVETEEAGLGQKGQPRFRAQVSVRTRLYNPAGTAGETRLTAVVRDPSGTEIGRFEQLCDPSREGTVEIGSFGLEEPVLWSPDEPLLYTCEVILSGEHGETKLLERFGVRHFEFVQKGPFLLNGQRLLLNGTQRHEDHAGVGAAMTDGMIRAEMKLVKEMGANFIRLGHYQQSRLVLDLCDELGLLVWEEIPWCRGGLGNEAYKAQCRDMLRAMIDQHYNHPSVIIWGLGNENDWEGDYDYFDKEAIRAFMKELHELSHRLDDSRVTAIRRCEFCKDLVDVYSPSIWAGWYRGIYTQYETYTRNEFEQTDRFFHMEWGADNMAGRHVEKPYTGFAEIASGVTAEERDGDFLMSGGEPRVSVLGDWSETYFCDLADWHLKCQETMDWLTGTAQWVFKDFSTPVRPENPVPYVNQKGLVERDLTKKEVYYVFQSYWSKEPMVRIYGHSWKVRWGRAGEKKRIRVYSNCRRVELFVNGVSQGVKERNNQDFPCAGLRWDVELAEGNNELKAVGWNGDGAVDGAVGGAGESAGASAAAGSAQSAAVADQVQLRYQTETWTAPAHLQLTARRVAADRVLLEAEAYDANGVYCADAACFVRFSTAGDGRLLDNLGTAQGSRLVQLANGRAAIYAQVQPGAGFVAAVSAEGLPAAHVIVT
;
A
#
# COMPACT_ATOMS: atom_id res chain seq x y z
N MET A 1 9.01 25.72 -16.11
CA MET A 1 9.24 25.35 -14.70
C MET A 1 10.46 24.46 -14.62
N GLN A 2 11.39 24.74 -13.71
CA GLN A 2 12.51 23.85 -13.40
C GLN A 2 12.30 23.31 -11.99
N SER A 3 12.24 21.99 -11.83
CA SER A 3 12.11 21.32 -10.53
C SER A 3 13.35 20.48 -10.26
N ILE A 4 13.86 20.54 -9.03
CA ILE A 4 15.05 19.81 -8.58
C ILE A 4 14.65 19.06 -7.30
N THR A 5 14.66 17.73 -7.35
CA THR A 5 14.41 16.91 -6.15
C THR A 5 15.57 17.03 -5.17
N LEU A 6 15.26 17.32 -3.91
CA LEU A 6 16.23 17.53 -2.83
C LEU A 6 16.45 16.24 -2.04
N THR A 7 17.32 15.36 -2.51
CA THR A 7 17.61 14.08 -1.84
C THR A 7 18.82 14.15 -0.89
N GLU A 8 19.93 14.70 -1.37
CA GLU A 8 21.22 14.66 -0.67
C GLU A 8 21.53 15.90 0.15
N GLY A 9 22.50 15.79 1.07
CA GLY A 9 23.05 16.93 1.81
C GLY A 9 22.16 17.41 2.96
N TRP A 10 21.26 16.54 3.44
CA TRP A 10 20.43 16.79 4.60
C TRP A 10 21.07 16.27 5.88
N GLU A 11 20.82 17.00 6.95
CA GLU A 11 21.14 16.60 8.31
C GLU A 11 19.85 16.53 9.12
N HIS A 12 19.70 15.52 9.96
CA HIS A 12 18.54 15.26 10.80
C HIS A 12 18.93 15.24 12.29
N TYR A 13 18.08 15.82 13.13
CA TYR A 13 18.17 15.75 14.57
C TYR A 13 16.82 15.27 15.12
N ARG A 14 16.82 14.10 15.77
CA ARG A 14 15.63 13.54 16.41
C ARG A 14 15.48 14.11 17.82
N GLY A 15 14.40 14.83 18.07
CA GLY A 15 14.13 15.50 19.34
C GLY A 15 13.81 16.98 19.15
N GLY A 16 13.20 17.57 20.18
CA GLY A 16 12.95 19.00 20.22
C GLY A 16 14.22 19.82 20.46
N LEU A 17 14.18 21.08 20.03
CA LEU A 17 15.24 22.07 20.21
C LEU A 17 14.71 23.27 21.00
N GLY A 18 15.58 23.97 21.72
CA GLY A 18 15.21 25.17 22.49
C GLY A 18 14.75 26.35 21.62
N GLY A 19 14.92 26.25 20.30
CA GLY A 19 14.43 27.18 19.30
C GLY A 19 15.23 27.10 18.01
N ILE A 20 14.72 27.72 16.94
CA ILE A 20 15.34 27.69 15.60
C ILE A 20 16.80 28.15 15.58
N TRP A 21 17.23 28.99 16.52
CA TRP A 21 18.63 29.40 16.63
C TRP A 21 19.59 28.24 16.96
N GLU A 22 19.13 27.20 17.68
CA GLU A 22 19.99 26.03 17.96
C GLU A 22 20.35 25.24 16.70
N VAL A 23 19.52 25.33 15.64
CA VAL A 23 19.81 24.72 14.34
C VAL A 23 21.05 25.35 13.69
N TRP A 24 21.21 26.68 13.80
CA TRP A 24 22.22 27.45 13.07
C TRP A 24 23.33 28.02 13.94
N ARG A 25 23.25 27.92 15.27
CA ARG A 25 24.22 28.57 16.18
C ARG A 25 25.67 28.17 15.90
N ALA A 26 25.90 26.95 15.41
CA ALA A 26 27.23 26.46 15.04
C ALA A 26 27.88 27.26 13.90
N ASP A 27 27.08 27.88 13.02
CA ASP A 27 27.56 28.71 11.91
C ASP A 27 28.14 30.04 12.42
N LYS A 28 27.69 30.51 13.59
CA LYS A 28 28.23 31.69 14.28
C LYS A 28 29.29 31.35 15.33
N LEU A 29 29.10 30.25 16.04
CA LEU A 29 29.92 29.84 17.19
C LEU A 29 30.66 28.54 16.82
N PRO A 30 31.90 28.64 16.29
CA PRO A 30 32.64 27.47 15.82
C PRO A 30 33.12 26.55 16.98
N ASN A 31 32.90 26.93 18.23
CA ASN A 31 33.20 26.10 19.39
C ASN A 31 32.29 24.87 19.41
N SER A 32 32.90 23.68 19.28
CA SER A 32 32.21 22.40 19.25
C SER A 32 31.40 22.10 20.51
N PHE A 33 31.66 22.78 21.64
CA PHE A 33 30.87 22.67 22.86
C PHE A 33 29.38 22.97 22.65
N PHE A 34 29.03 23.83 21.68
CA PHE A 34 27.64 24.19 21.37
C PHE A 34 27.06 23.38 20.21
N HIS A 35 27.81 22.46 19.61
CA HIS A 35 27.35 21.72 18.44
C HIS A 35 26.43 20.58 18.88
N LEU A 36 25.29 20.49 18.21
CA LEU A 36 24.38 19.35 18.36
C LEU A 36 24.84 18.22 17.43
N PRO A 37 24.67 16.95 17.82
CA PRO A 37 25.02 15.82 16.97
C PRO A 37 23.90 15.57 15.93
N TRP A 38 24.06 16.13 14.74
CA TRP A 38 23.15 15.85 13.62
C TRP A 38 23.59 14.60 12.85
N GLU A 39 22.63 13.80 12.41
CA GLU A 39 22.82 12.64 11.57
C GLU A 39 22.71 13.03 10.09
N LYS A 40 23.60 12.53 9.23
CA LYS A 40 23.45 12.73 7.78
C LYS A 40 22.41 11.77 7.24
N VAL A 41 21.45 12.29 6.49
CA VAL A 41 20.36 11.50 5.92
C VAL A 41 20.17 11.84 4.44
N THR A 42 19.59 10.90 3.71
CA THR A 42 19.10 11.10 2.35
C THR A 42 17.58 11.11 2.40
N LEU A 43 16.95 12.06 1.72
CA LEU A 43 15.49 12.10 1.58
C LEU A 43 15.00 11.20 0.45
N PRO A 44 13.80 10.60 0.56
CA PRO A 44 12.88 10.69 1.72
C PRO A 44 13.42 10.00 2.97
N HIS A 45 13.02 10.49 4.15
CA HIS A 45 13.45 9.98 5.45
C HIS A 45 12.30 9.95 6.46
N CYS A 46 12.22 8.87 7.25
CA CYS A 46 11.18 8.64 8.26
C CYS A 46 11.83 8.45 9.64
N PHE A 47 11.27 9.09 10.68
CA PHE A 47 11.73 8.93 12.07
C PHE A 47 11.69 7.48 12.55
N ASN A 48 10.80 6.68 11.96
CA ASN A 48 10.37 5.37 12.44
C ASN A 48 10.72 4.22 11.49
N SER A 49 11.68 4.44 10.58
CA SER A 49 12.17 3.42 9.65
C SER A 49 12.61 2.12 10.34
N HIS A 50 13.09 2.26 11.58
CA HIS A 50 13.54 1.17 12.46
C HIS A 50 12.59 0.94 13.64
N ASP A 51 12.23 1.97 14.40
CA ASP A 51 11.46 1.80 15.66
C ASP A 51 9.96 1.56 15.49
N GLY A 52 9.44 1.62 14.25
CA GLY A 52 8.05 1.26 13.96
C GLY A 52 7.74 -0.21 14.27
N VAL A 53 8.74 -1.09 14.12
CA VAL A 53 8.61 -2.55 14.29
C VAL A 53 9.59 -3.12 15.32
N ASP A 54 10.24 -2.25 16.09
CA ASP A 54 11.16 -2.68 17.14
C ASP A 54 10.36 -3.29 18.30
N PRO A 55 10.60 -4.57 18.68
CA PRO A 55 9.77 -5.26 19.66
C PRO A 55 9.95 -4.75 21.11
N ASP A 56 10.97 -3.94 21.40
CA ASP A 56 11.34 -3.55 22.76
C ASP A 56 11.06 -2.07 23.05
N VAL A 57 10.63 -1.29 22.07
CA VAL A 57 10.33 0.14 22.24
C VAL A 57 9.02 0.52 21.58
N LYS A 58 8.40 1.60 22.07
CA LYS A 58 7.34 2.28 21.33
C LYS A 58 7.98 3.11 20.23
N TYR A 59 7.34 3.14 19.06
CA TYR A 59 7.78 4.01 17.98
C TYR A 59 7.81 5.49 18.41
N TYR A 60 8.71 6.27 17.83
CA TYR A 60 8.84 7.69 18.13
C TYR A 60 7.60 8.49 17.73
N GLN A 61 7.09 9.30 18.67
CA GLN A 61 6.10 10.34 18.43
C GLN A 61 6.58 11.63 19.08
N GLY A 62 7.13 12.55 18.27
CA GLY A 62 7.76 13.76 18.76
C GLY A 62 8.33 14.64 17.66
N GLU A 63 8.98 15.73 18.06
CA GLU A 63 9.66 16.65 17.15
C GLU A 63 10.93 16.03 16.54
N GLY A 64 11.23 16.39 15.31
CA GLY A 64 12.52 16.19 14.66
C GLY A 64 12.80 17.30 13.67
N TRP A 65 14.06 17.64 13.51
CA TRP A 65 14.52 18.74 12.69
C TRP A 65 15.36 18.25 11.53
N TYR A 66 15.15 18.85 10.37
CA TYR A 66 15.98 18.68 9.19
C TYR A 66 16.64 20.01 8.87
N ARG A 67 17.88 19.98 8.40
CA ARG A 67 18.55 21.17 7.87
C ARG A 67 19.41 20.88 6.66
N THR A 68 19.51 21.85 5.78
CA THR A 68 20.44 21.85 4.65
C THR A 68 20.81 23.28 4.25
N ARG A 69 21.80 23.45 3.38
CA ARG A 69 22.21 24.75 2.84
C ARG A 69 22.06 24.71 1.33
N LEU A 70 21.01 25.35 0.83
CA LEU A 70 20.66 25.36 -0.58
C LEU A 70 21.56 26.30 -1.37
N GLN A 71 21.95 25.85 -2.56
CA GLN A 71 22.46 26.74 -3.60
C GLN A 71 21.28 27.15 -4.48
N ILE A 72 20.88 28.42 -4.42
CA ILE A 72 19.75 28.92 -5.21
C ILE A 72 20.28 29.60 -6.47
N ASN A 73 19.99 29.02 -7.63
CA ASN A 73 20.38 29.52 -8.94
C ASN A 73 19.13 29.67 -9.83
N ASN A 74 18.21 30.54 -9.42
CA ASN A 74 16.96 30.75 -10.15
C ASN A 74 17.27 31.35 -11.54
N PRO A 75 16.93 30.66 -12.65
CA PRO A 75 17.25 31.12 -14.00
C PRO A 75 16.30 32.21 -14.51
N TYR A 76 15.21 32.50 -13.79
CA TYR A 76 14.21 33.50 -14.19
C TYR A 76 14.48 34.83 -13.48
N PRO A 77 14.80 35.91 -14.22
CA PRO A 77 14.92 37.25 -13.64
C PRO A 77 13.62 37.66 -12.95
N GLY A 78 13.68 38.06 -11.68
CA GLY A 78 12.48 38.38 -10.88
C GLY A 78 11.56 37.19 -10.61
N GLY A 79 12.00 35.97 -10.91
CA GLY A 79 11.23 34.74 -10.72
C GLY A 79 11.09 34.35 -9.26
N ARG A 80 10.22 33.37 -9.02
CA ARG A 80 9.94 32.82 -7.69
C ARG A 80 10.73 31.54 -7.46
N THR A 81 11.16 31.34 -6.23
CA THR A 81 11.83 30.14 -5.73
C THR A 81 10.93 29.48 -4.69
N LEU A 82 10.43 28.30 -5.01
CA LEU A 82 9.47 27.57 -4.20
C LEU A 82 10.11 26.29 -3.65
N LEU A 83 9.65 25.86 -2.48
CA LEU A 83 9.84 24.53 -1.95
C LEU A 83 8.51 23.80 -2.04
N HIS A 84 8.47 22.67 -2.74
CA HIS A 84 7.30 21.82 -2.84
C HIS A 84 7.55 20.51 -2.09
N PHE A 85 6.69 20.20 -1.12
CA PHE A 85 6.75 18.97 -0.36
C PHE A 85 5.59 18.07 -0.77
N GLU A 86 5.90 16.83 -1.15
CA GLU A 86 4.88 15.83 -1.48
C GLU A 86 4.18 15.25 -0.23
N GLY A 87 4.77 15.46 0.96
CA GLY A 87 4.24 15.05 2.25
C GLY A 87 5.29 15.09 3.38
N VAL A 88 4.92 15.67 4.52
CA VAL A 88 5.77 15.76 5.73
C VAL A 88 4.91 15.48 6.96
N GLY A 89 5.17 14.38 7.64
CA GLY A 89 4.35 13.97 8.77
C GLY A 89 4.77 14.59 10.10
N GLN A 90 3.86 15.02 10.98
CA GLN A 90 2.41 15.26 10.74
C GLN A 90 2.11 16.76 10.75
N LYS A 91 2.71 17.46 11.71
CA LYS A 91 2.82 18.92 11.73
C LYS A 91 4.20 19.28 11.22
N SER A 92 4.30 20.29 10.36
CA SER A 92 5.59 20.77 9.90
C SER A 92 5.69 22.28 9.88
N ALA A 93 6.91 22.79 9.96
CA ALA A 93 7.21 24.20 9.81
C ALA A 93 8.49 24.39 9.00
N VAL A 94 8.47 25.34 8.06
CA VAL A 94 9.59 25.60 7.14
C VAL A 94 10.22 26.94 7.46
N PHE A 95 11.54 26.96 7.59
CA PHE A 95 12.32 28.13 7.97
C PHE A 95 13.44 28.41 6.97
N ILE A 96 13.64 29.70 6.70
CA ILE A 96 14.90 30.18 6.13
C ILE A 96 15.67 30.88 7.25
N HIS A 97 16.82 30.31 7.61
CA HIS A 97 17.56 30.68 8.81
C HIS A 97 16.66 30.61 10.07
N THR A 98 16.30 31.77 10.64
CA THR A 98 15.47 31.90 11.83
C THR A 98 14.06 32.41 11.54
N GLU A 99 13.74 32.69 10.28
CA GLU A 99 12.44 33.18 9.84
C GLU A 99 11.55 31.98 9.50
N GLU A 100 10.42 31.85 10.19
CA GLU A 100 9.37 30.87 9.88
C GLU A 100 8.51 31.39 8.73
N LEU A 101 8.32 30.58 7.70
CA LEU A 101 7.55 30.96 6.51
C LEU A 101 6.16 30.34 6.49
N VAL A 102 6.06 29.05 6.82
CA VAL A 102 4.82 28.28 6.76
C VAL A 102 4.79 27.26 7.89
N ARG A 103 3.59 27.03 8.42
CA ARG A 103 3.21 25.83 9.18
C ARG A 103 2.18 25.04 8.39
N HIS A 104 2.36 23.72 8.34
CA HIS A 104 1.43 22.79 7.68
C HIS A 104 0.95 21.75 8.71
N ASN A 105 -0.33 21.41 8.67
CA ASN A 105 -0.94 20.41 9.55
C ASN A 105 -1.66 19.34 8.71
N GLY A 106 -0.96 18.26 8.41
CA GLY A 106 -1.39 17.23 7.48
C GLY A 106 -0.16 16.46 6.98
N GLY A 107 -0.11 15.15 7.25
CA GLY A 107 1.04 14.35 6.84
C GLY A 107 1.01 13.90 5.37
N TYR A 108 -0.11 14.03 4.69
CA TYR A 108 -0.41 13.22 3.52
C TYR A 108 -0.76 14.02 2.27
N ASP A 109 -1.07 15.31 2.43
CA ASP A 109 -1.32 16.24 1.34
C ASP A 109 -0.04 16.99 0.95
N GLU A 110 0.04 17.38 -0.32
CA GLU A 110 1.16 18.17 -0.83
C GLU A 110 1.02 19.64 -0.41
N PHE A 111 2.14 20.33 -0.14
CA PHE A 111 2.13 21.78 0.10
C PHE A 111 3.36 22.49 -0.48
N THR A 112 3.22 23.78 -0.75
CA THR A 112 4.26 24.60 -1.39
C THR A 112 4.53 25.86 -0.58
N VAL A 113 5.80 26.21 -0.42
CA VAL A 113 6.27 27.39 0.31
C VAL A 113 7.09 28.26 -0.63
N ASP A 114 6.72 29.53 -0.79
CA ASP A 114 7.55 30.49 -1.51
C ASP A 114 8.63 31.05 -0.58
N ILE A 115 9.89 30.83 -0.93
CA ILE A 115 11.06 31.23 -0.14
C ILE A 115 11.80 32.43 -0.74
N THR A 116 11.27 33.04 -1.80
CA THR A 116 11.98 34.03 -2.63
C THR A 116 12.54 35.18 -1.80
N GLU A 117 11.67 35.88 -1.08
CA GLU A 117 12.05 37.07 -0.32
C GLU A 117 12.96 36.73 0.86
N ALA A 118 12.72 35.60 1.52
CA ALA A 118 13.53 35.17 2.66
C ALA A 118 14.93 34.74 2.21
N ALA A 119 15.04 34.06 1.07
CA ALA A 119 16.30 33.72 0.42
C ALA A 119 17.10 34.96 0.00
N GLU A 120 16.44 36.01 -0.50
CA GLU A 120 17.10 37.28 -0.82
C GLU A 120 17.62 38.00 0.43
N ARG A 121 16.81 38.07 1.49
CA ARG A 121 17.23 38.66 2.77
C ARG A 121 18.44 37.93 3.36
N ILE A 122 18.42 36.59 3.38
CA ILE A 122 19.49 35.84 4.06
C ILE A 122 20.83 35.92 3.33
N ARG A 123 20.86 36.12 2.01
CA ARG A 123 22.10 36.34 1.24
C ARG A 123 22.83 37.62 1.63
N GLN A 124 22.12 38.59 2.21
CA GLN A 124 22.71 39.82 2.73
C GLN A 124 23.27 39.65 4.16
N HIS A 125 23.00 38.50 4.80
CA HIS A 125 23.45 38.23 6.16
C HIS A 125 24.96 37.93 6.20
N PRO A 126 25.73 38.47 7.17
CA PRO A 126 27.18 38.34 7.21
C PRO A 126 27.70 36.89 7.24
N LEU A 127 26.93 35.95 7.80
CA LEU A 127 27.30 34.52 7.86
C LEU A 127 27.04 33.76 6.55
N TYR A 128 26.22 34.29 5.65
CA TYR A 128 25.76 33.61 4.42
C TYR A 128 26.01 34.45 3.16
N GLY A 129 27.01 35.35 3.22
CA GLY A 129 27.42 36.18 2.08
C GLY A 129 28.09 35.40 0.94
N ASP A 130 28.32 34.09 1.12
CA ASP A 130 28.74 33.16 0.08
C ASP A 130 27.57 32.70 -0.82
N GLY A 131 26.34 33.14 -0.52
CA GLY A 131 25.15 32.90 -1.34
C GLY A 131 24.37 31.64 -0.97
N ARG A 132 24.81 30.86 0.02
CA ARG A 132 24.09 29.68 0.51
C ARG A 132 22.87 30.09 1.33
N VAL A 133 21.77 29.35 1.16
CA VAL A 133 20.52 29.60 1.87
C VAL A 133 20.26 28.52 2.92
N PRO A 134 20.34 28.84 4.22
CA PRO A 134 20.10 27.89 5.31
C PRO A 134 18.61 27.54 5.40
N LEU A 135 18.24 26.33 5.01
CA LEU A 135 16.88 25.79 5.09
C LEU A 135 16.78 24.86 6.29
N ALA A 136 15.78 25.07 7.14
CA ALA A 136 15.39 24.13 8.19
C ALA A 136 13.92 23.75 8.06
N VAL A 137 13.61 22.50 8.40
CA VAL A 137 12.25 21.97 8.43
C VAL A 137 12.05 21.25 9.76
N LEU A 138 11.07 21.69 10.53
CA LEU A 138 10.55 20.95 11.68
C LEU A 138 9.49 19.97 11.17
N ALA A 139 9.57 18.72 11.60
CA ALA A 139 8.51 17.73 11.45
C ALA A 139 8.17 17.17 12.85
N ASP A 140 6.89 17.05 13.16
CA ASP A 140 6.41 16.63 14.48
C ASP A 140 5.22 15.68 14.32
N ASN A 141 5.39 14.45 14.81
CA ASN A 141 4.34 13.44 14.87
C ASN A 141 3.92 13.13 16.32
N SER A 142 4.08 14.09 17.23
CA SER A 142 3.55 14.02 18.59
C SER A 142 2.05 13.71 18.56
N ARG A 143 1.63 12.83 19.48
CA ARG A 143 0.23 12.50 19.74
C ARG A 143 -0.57 13.77 19.99
N ASP A 144 -1.64 13.98 19.22
CA ASP A 144 -2.55 15.10 19.41
C ASP A 144 -3.97 14.70 19.03
N LEU A 145 -4.84 14.63 20.04
CA LEU A 145 -6.24 14.27 19.88
C LEU A 145 -6.99 15.27 18.99
N GLN A 146 -6.54 16.52 18.85
CA GLN A 146 -7.16 17.52 17.99
C GLN A 146 -6.65 17.51 16.56
N THR A 147 -6.01 16.41 16.13
CA THR A 147 -5.58 16.19 14.75
C THR A 147 -6.04 14.84 14.22
N VAL A 148 -6.14 14.74 12.89
CA VAL A 148 -6.33 13.47 12.19
C VAL A 148 -5.02 12.92 11.63
N PRO A 149 -4.82 11.58 11.56
CA PRO A 149 -5.70 10.53 12.07
C PRO A 149 -5.60 10.34 13.59
N SER A 150 -6.48 9.49 14.15
CA SER A 150 -6.40 9.08 15.55
C SER A 150 -5.21 8.14 15.80
N ASP A 151 -4.60 8.24 16.98
CA ASP A 151 -3.59 7.30 17.44
C ASP A 151 -4.11 5.88 17.72
N ILE A 152 -5.44 5.69 17.79
CA ILE A 152 -6.05 4.36 17.96
C ILE A 152 -6.24 3.64 16.61
N SER A 153 -5.90 4.29 15.49
CA SER A 153 -5.86 3.67 14.17
C SER A 153 -4.85 2.51 14.11
N ASP A 154 -5.14 1.49 13.30
CA ASP A 154 -4.31 0.30 13.16
C ASP A 154 -3.11 0.52 12.22
N PHE A 155 -2.46 1.69 12.27
CA PHE A 155 -1.25 2.04 11.51
C PHE A 155 -0.44 3.13 12.24
N ASN A 156 0.85 3.26 11.91
CA ASN A 156 1.71 4.29 12.53
C ASN A 156 1.45 5.69 11.95
N LEU A 157 1.35 6.70 12.82
CA LEU A 157 1.39 8.11 12.42
C LEU A 157 2.84 8.54 12.26
N TYR A 158 3.40 8.25 11.08
CA TYR A 158 4.81 8.47 10.81
C TYR A 158 5.22 9.95 10.88
N GLY A 159 6.46 10.19 11.29
CA GLY A 159 7.08 11.52 11.31
C GLY A 159 8.25 11.65 10.34
N GLY A 160 8.46 12.86 9.82
CA GLY A 160 9.60 13.20 8.96
C GLY A 160 9.23 13.64 7.55
N ILE A 161 10.25 13.96 6.75
CA ILE A 161 10.10 14.28 5.33
C ILE A 161 10.15 12.97 4.53
N TYR A 162 9.08 12.18 4.66
CA TYR A 162 9.02 10.81 4.13
C TYR A 162 8.52 10.71 2.69
N ARG A 163 8.08 11.83 2.09
CA ARG A 163 7.95 11.94 0.62
C ARG A 163 8.95 12.97 0.09
N LYS A 164 9.03 13.10 -1.23
CA LYS A 164 10.04 13.98 -1.85
C LYS A 164 9.80 15.44 -1.49
N ALA A 165 10.89 16.18 -1.40
CA ALA A 165 10.91 17.63 -1.40
C ALA A 165 11.59 18.13 -2.67
N HIS A 166 11.09 19.21 -3.25
CA HIS A 166 11.59 19.78 -4.50
C HIS A 166 11.87 21.28 -4.35
N LEU A 167 12.98 21.73 -4.91
CA LEU A 167 13.27 23.13 -5.17
C LEU A 167 12.76 23.47 -6.57
N VAL A 168 11.82 24.39 -6.65
CA VAL A 168 11.11 24.72 -7.89
C VAL A 168 11.38 26.18 -8.24
N TYR A 169 11.88 26.42 -9.46
CA TYR A 169 12.02 27.76 -10.03
C TYR A 169 10.92 28.01 -11.05
N VAL A 170 10.25 29.14 -10.88
CA VAL A 170 9.23 29.64 -11.80
C VAL A 170 9.48 31.13 -12.13
N PRO A 171 9.00 31.62 -13.29
CA PRO A 171 8.86 33.05 -13.58
C PRO A 171 8.06 33.81 -12.51
N ALA A 172 8.06 35.15 -12.60
CA ALA A 172 7.29 36.01 -11.69
C ALA A 172 5.77 35.73 -11.71
N ILE A 173 5.27 35.25 -12.85
CA ILE A 173 3.89 34.81 -13.09
C ILE A 173 3.96 33.39 -13.64
N SER A 174 3.33 32.43 -12.98
CA SER A 174 3.43 31.02 -13.37
C SER A 174 2.09 30.30 -13.31
N LEU A 175 2.05 29.08 -13.85
CA LEU A 175 0.94 28.17 -13.65
C LEU A 175 1.05 27.56 -12.24
N GLU A 176 -0.05 27.57 -11.49
CA GLU A 176 -0.14 26.91 -10.18
C GLU A 176 -0.78 25.51 -10.31
N ARG A 177 -1.91 25.43 -11.04
CA ARG A 177 -2.68 24.20 -11.19
C ARG A 177 -3.30 24.13 -12.59
N VAL A 178 -3.45 22.92 -13.12
CA VAL A 178 -4.25 22.63 -14.31
C VAL A 178 -5.27 21.55 -13.95
N HIS A 179 -6.53 21.79 -14.27
CA HIS A 179 -7.61 20.82 -14.13
C HIS A 179 -8.21 20.52 -15.50
N VAL A 180 -8.35 19.25 -15.82
CA VAL A 180 -9.00 18.76 -17.04
C VAL A 180 -10.30 18.08 -16.64
N ALA A 181 -11.41 18.78 -16.80
CA ALA A 181 -12.74 18.22 -16.53
C ALA A 181 -13.20 17.39 -17.74
N VAL A 182 -13.70 16.19 -17.48
CA VAL A 182 -14.19 15.25 -18.51
C VAL A 182 -15.60 14.83 -18.14
N GLU A 183 -16.57 15.28 -18.94
CA GLU A 183 -17.97 14.90 -18.80
C GLU A 183 -18.32 13.91 -19.91
N THR A 184 -18.77 12.71 -19.54
CA THR A 184 -19.13 11.65 -20.50
C THR A 184 -20.63 11.45 -20.55
N GLU A 185 -21.17 11.24 -21.75
CA GLU A 185 -22.58 10.88 -21.94
C GLU A 185 -22.72 9.72 -22.93
N GLU A 186 -23.76 8.91 -22.75
CA GLU A 186 -24.08 7.82 -23.67
C GLU A 186 -24.53 8.36 -25.04
N ALA A 187 -23.90 7.89 -26.10
CA ALA A 187 -24.09 8.30 -27.49
C ALA A 187 -24.64 7.14 -28.35
N GLY A 188 -25.56 6.36 -27.78
CA GLY A 188 -26.22 5.23 -28.45
C GLY A 188 -25.47 3.90 -28.31
N LEU A 189 -25.81 2.93 -29.16
CA LEU A 189 -25.27 1.56 -29.09
C LEU A 189 -24.20 1.30 -30.17
N GLY A 190 -23.17 0.56 -29.79
CA GLY A 190 -22.14 0.02 -30.67
C GLY A 190 -22.59 -1.27 -31.39
N GLN A 191 -21.72 -1.79 -32.26
CA GLN A 191 -22.04 -2.94 -33.13
C GLN A 191 -22.40 -4.23 -32.39
N LYS A 192 -21.95 -4.42 -31.14
CA LYS A 192 -22.28 -5.60 -30.31
C LYS A 192 -23.30 -5.27 -29.21
N GLY A 193 -24.01 -4.14 -29.32
CA GLY A 193 -25.04 -3.71 -28.37
C GLY A 193 -24.48 -3.08 -27.09
N GLN A 194 -23.17 -2.85 -26.98
CA GLN A 194 -22.56 -2.10 -25.88
C GLN A 194 -22.78 -0.59 -26.04
N PRO A 195 -22.95 0.19 -24.96
CA PRO A 195 -23.05 1.64 -25.05
C PRO A 195 -21.80 2.26 -25.71
N ARG A 196 -22.02 3.26 -26.56
CA ARG A 196 -21.00 4.20 -27.01
C ARG A 196 -21.05 5.44 -26.13
N PHE A 197 -19.93 6.12 -25.98
CA PHE A 197 -19.85 7.35 -25.22
C PHE A 197 -19.28 8.46 -26.09
N ARG A 198 -19.71 9.70 -25.84
CA ARG A 198 -19.02 10.91 -26.26
C ARG A 198 -18.60 11.69 -25.01
N ALA A 199 -17.64 12.58 -25.15
CA ALA A 199 -17.11 13.33 -24.01
C ALA A 199 -16.97 14.82 -24.31
N GLN A 200 -17.29 15.66 -23.33
CA GLN A 200 -16.95 17.08 -23.31
C GLN A 200 -15.72 17.27 -22.40
N VAL A 201 -14.67 17.87 -22.94
CA VAL A 201 -13.41 18.12 -22.22
C VAL A 201 -13.24 19.61 -22.03
N SER A 202 -12.98 20.05 -20.80
CA SER A 202 -12.76 21.45 -20.45
C SER A 202 -11.45 21.62 -19.69
N VAL A 203 -10.58 22.52 -20.17
CA VAL A 203 -9.26 22.76 -19.58
C VAL A 203 -9.29 24.06 -18.78
N ARG A 204 -8.98 23.98 -17.49
CA ARG A 204 -8.96 25.11 -16.56
C ARG A 204 -7.59 25.22 -15.90
N THR A 205 -7.18 26.43 -15.53
CA THR A 205 -5.91 26.64 -14.83
C THR A 205 -6.02 27.72 -13.76
N ARG A 206 -5.19 27.62 -12.71
CA ARG A 206 -4.98 28.65 -11.69
C ARG A 206 -3.57 29.22 -11.87
N LEU A 207 -3.42 30.54 -11.79
CA LEU A 207 -2.14 31.22 -11.91
C LEU A 207 -1.56 31.54 -10.54
N TYR A 208 -0.22 31.52 -10.44
CA TYR A 208 0.54 31.97 -9.29
C TYR A 208 1.19 33.33 -9.58
N ASN A 209 0.74 34.39 -8.90
CA ASN A 209 1.25 35.76 -9.03
C ASN A 209 1.22 36.50 -7.69
N PRO A 210 1.99 36.05 -6.68
CA PRO A 210 1.90 36.60 -5.32
C PRO A 210 2.35 38.06 -5.21
N ALA A 211 3.21 38.51 -6.13
CA ALA A 211 3.74 39.88 -6.14
C ALA A 211 2.83 40.89 -6.87
N GLY A 212 1.69 40.44 -7.44
CA GLY A 212 0.82 41.29 -8.24
C GLY A 212 1.54 41.87 -9.47
N THR A 213 2.47 41.09 -10.04
CA THR A 213 3.28 41.50 -11.18
C THR A 213 2.37 41.79 -12.36
N ALA A 214 2.48 43.00 -12.92
CA ALA A 214 1.77 43.37 -14.14
C ALA A 214 2.45 42.72 -15.36
N GLY A 215 1.67 42.50 -16.40
CA GLY A 215 2.15 42.00 -17.69
C GLY A 215 1.02 41.39 -18.51
N GLU A 216 1.14 41.40 -19.83
CA GLU A 216 0.25 40.59 -20.67
C GLU A 216 0.76 39.16 -20.66
N THR A 217 -0.13 38.20 -20.40
CA THR A 217 0.19 36.78 -20.48
C THR A 217 -0.70 36.07 -21.48
N ARG A 218 -0.17 35.02 -22.10
CA ARG A 218 -0.90 34.17 -23.05
C ARG A 218 -0.88 32.74 -22.56
N LEU A 219 -2.08 32.17 -22.42
CA LEU A 219 -2.30 30.77 -22.12
C LEU A 219 -2.48 30.02 -23.45
N THR A 220 -1.78 28.91 -23.58
CA THR A 220 -1.94 27.94 -24.67
C THR A 220 -2.17 26.57 -24.07
N ALA A 221 -3.28 25.92 -24.39
CA ALA A 221 -3.53 24.52 -24.04
C ALA A 221 -3.44 23.65 -25.29
N VAL A 222 -2.67 22.56 -25.22
CA VAL A 222 -2.50 21.58 -26.30
C VAL A 222 -2.91 20.21 -25.77
N VAL A 223 -3.95 19.62 -26.37
CA VAL A 223 -4.47 18.31 -25.99
C VAL A 223 -4.12 17.28 -27.04
N ARG A 224 -3.56 16.15 -26.61
CA ARG A 224 -3.19 15.03 -27.48
C ARG A 224 -3.89 13.75 -27.07
N ASP A 225 -4.25 12.95 -28.07
CA ASP A 225 -4.78 11.61 -27.88
C ASP A 225 -3.69 10.62 -27.39
N PRO A 226 -4.07 9.38 -27.03
CA PRO A 226 -3.10 8.38 -26.60
C PRO A 226 -2.05 7.98 -27.65
N SER A 227 -2.26 8.30 -28.93
CA SER A 227 -1.25 8.10 -30.00
C SER A 227 -0.24 9.25 -30.09
N GLY A 228 -0.47 10.35 -29.37
CA GLY A 228 0.32 11.59 -29.41
C GLY A 228 -0.17 12.60 -30.44
N THR A 229 -1.29 12.33 -31.14
CA THR A 229 -1.86 13.22 -32.14
C THR A 229 -2.54 14.40 -31.46
N GLU A 230 -2.27 15.62 -31.92
CA GLU A 230 -2.92 16.83 -31.41
C GLU A 230 -4.38 16.87 -31.88
N ILE A 231 -5.30 16.93 -30.91
CA ILE A 231 -6.75 16.90 -31.14
C ILE A 231 -7.45 18.18 -30.64
N GLY A 232 -6.75 19.03 -29.90
CA GLY A 232 -7.26 20.31 -29.43
C GLY A 232 -6.12 21.31 -29.18
N ARG A 233 -6.34 22.56 -29.58
CA ARG A 233 -5.46 23.69 -29.27
C ARG A 233 -6.29 24.92 -28.96
N PHE A 234 -6.04 25.53 -27.81
CA PHE A 234 -6.73 26.73 -27.35
C PHE A 234 -5.70 27.78 -26.99
N GLU A 235 -5.98 29.03 -27.35
CA GLU A 235 -5.14 30.17 -26.99
C GLU A 235 -6.00 31.31 -26.49
N GLN A 236 -5.61 31.91 -25.37
CA GLN A 236 -6.26 33.11 -24.87
C GLN A 236 -5.25 34.05 -24.21
N LEU A 237 -5.53 35.35 -24.33
CA LEU A 237 -4.90 36.34 -23.45
C LEU A 237 -5.46 36.17 -22.05
N CYS A 238 -4.60 36.28 -21.05
CA CYS A 238 -4.97 36.17 -19.65
C CYS A 238 -4.45 37.37 -18.88
N ASP A 239 -5.33 37.99 -18.11
CA ASP A 239 -4.96 38.99 -17.12
C ASP A 239 -4.36 38.27 -15.90
N PRO A 240 -3.06 38.46 -15.60
CA PRO A 240 -2.41 37.77 -14.49
C PRO A 240 -2.84 38.28 -13.10
N SER A 241 -3.67 39.33 -13.03
CA SER A 241 -4.32 39.76 -11.79
C SER A 241 -5.60 38.99 -11.46
N ARG A 242 -6.07 38.14 -12.38
CA ARG A 242 -7.28 37.35 -12.19
C ARG A 242 -7.09 36.30 -11.10
N GLU A 243 -7.93 36.38 -10.07
CA GLU A 243 -8.00 35.37 -9.02
C GLU A 243 -8.83 34.15 -9.45
N GLY A 244 -8.50 32.99 -8.88
CA GLY A 244 -9.23 31.74 -9.10
C GLY A 244 -8.86 31.01 -10.41
N THR A 245 -9.72 30.10 -10.83
CA THR A 245 -9.52 29.31 -12.05
C THR A 245 -9.99 30.06 -13.30
N VAL A 246 -9.23 29.89 -14.39
CA VAL A 246 -9.51 30.43 -15.72
C VAL A 246 -9.72 29.26 -16.66
N GLU A 247 -10.88 29.19 -17.32
CA GLU A 247 -11.09 28.24 -18.41
C GLU A 247 -10.32 28.70 -19.64
N ILE A 248 -9.50 27.82 -20.21
CA ILE A 248 -8.69 28.06 -21.41
C ILE A 248 -9.46 27.73 -22.67
N GLY A 249 -10.24 26.65 -22.61
CA GLY A 249 -11.09 26.22 -23.70
C GLY A 249 -11.72 24.86 -23.41
N SER A 250 -12.67 24.50 -24.26
CA SER A 250 -13.40 23.25 -24.17
C SER A 250 -13.73 22.70 -25.57
N PHE A 251 -13.87 21.39 -25.69
CA PHE A 251 -14.18 20.70 -26.94
C PHE A 251 -14.85 19.34 -26.72
N GLY A 252 -15.58 18.88 -27.74
CA GLY A 252 -16.23 17.58 -27.75
C GLY A 252 -15.40 16.50 -28.44
N LEU A 253 -15.51 15.27 -27.95
CA LEU A 253 -14.99 14.04 -28.52
C LEU A 253 -16.18 13.11 -28.84
N GLU A 254 -16.48 12.94 -30.13
CA GLU A 254 -17.60 12.09 -30.57
C GLU A 254 -17.30 10.58 -30.45
N GLU A 255 -16.03 10.20 -30.60
CA GLU A 255 -15.55 8.81 -30.50
C GLU A 255 -14.25 8.76 -29.67
N PRO A 256 -14.31 9.05 -28.36
CA PRO A 256 -13.13 9.03 -27.51
C PRO A 256 -12.60 7.60 -27.35
N VAL A 257 -11.28 7.46 -27.34
CA VAL A 257 -10.61 6.28 -26.75
C VAL A 257 -10.93 6.26 -25.25
N LEU A 258 -11.53 5.17 -24.77
CA LEU A 258 -11.94 5.03 -23.37
C LEU A 258 -10.82 4.41 -22.53
N TRP A 259 -10.61 4.95 -21.34
CA TRP A 259 -9.74 4.37 -20.32
C TRP A 259 -10.46 3.22 -19.61
N SER A 260 -9.74 2.12 -19.35
CA SER A 260 -10.20 1.01 -18.53
C SER A 260 -9.02 0.24 -17.89
N PRO A 261 -9.26 -0.64 -16.92
CA PRO A 261 -8.21 -1.50 -16.36
C PRO A 261 -7.46 -2.38 -17.36
N ASP A 262 -8.12 -2.78 -18.45
CA ASP A 262 -7.51 -3.62 -19.50
C ASP A 262 -6.87 -2.79 -20.62
N GLU A 263 -7.39 -1.59 -20.87
CA GLU A 263 -6.88 -0.63 -21.85
C GLU A 263 -6.67 0.75 -21.18
N PRO A 264 -5.60 0.91 -20.37
CA PRO A 264 -5.35 2.13 -19.60
C PRO A 264 -4.73 3.25 -20.45
N LEU A 265 -5.42 3.62 -21.54
CA LEU A 265 -4.94 4.62 -22.49
C LEU A 265 -5.23 6.04 -21.97
N LEU A 266 -4.21 6.90 -21.99
CA LEU A 266 -4.25 8.25 -21.43
C LEU A 266 -4.06 9.33 -22.50
N TYR A 267 -4.84 10.38 -22.41
CA TYR A 267 -4.64 11.63 -23.12
C TYR A 267 -3.62 12.50 -22.37
N THR A 268 -3.08 13.51 -23.05
CA THR A 268 -2.20 14.51 -22.43
C THR A 268 -2.72 15.91 -22.69
N CYS A 269 -2.61 16.79 -21.70
CA CYS A 269 -2.91 18.21 -21.80
C CYS A 269 -1.69 19.01 -21.33
N GLU A 270 -1.02 19.68 -22.26
CA GLU A 270 0.06 20.62 -21.96
C GLU A 270 -0.51 22.04 -21.93
N VAL A 271 -0.40 22.71 -20.78
CA VAL A 271 -0.73 24.13 -20.64
C VAL A 271 0.55 24.93 -20.54
N ILE A 272 0.68 25.94 -21.39
CA ILE A 272 1.82 26.85 -21.49
C ILE A 272 1.33 28.24 -21.14
N LEU A 273 1.97 28.88 -20.16
CA LEU A 273 1.84 30.31 -19.89
C LEU A 273 3.09 31.00 -20.42
N SER A 274 2.92 31.91 -21.37
CA SER A 274 4.00 32.74 -21.92
C SER A 274 3.75 34.22 -21.61
N GLY A 275 4.81 34.97 -21.35
CA GLY A 275 4.76 36.41 -21.09
C GLY A 275 6.16 37.02 -21.02
N GLU A 276 6.23 38.32 -20.74
CA GLU A 276 7.50 39.06 -20.66
C GLU A 276 8.44 38.57 -19.54
N HIS A 277 7.89 37.93 -18.49
CA HIS A 277 8.63 37.43 -17.33
C HIS A 277 9.15 36.00 -17.51
N GLY A 278 8.81 35.34 -18.62
CA GLY A 278 9.24 33.98 -18.94
C GLY A 278 8.08 33.05 -19.28
N GLU A 279 8.41 31.76 -19.41
CA GLU A 279 7.48 30.71 -19.79
C GLU A 279 7.37 29.64 -18.69
N THR A 280 6.14 29.23 -18.38
CA THR A 280 5.84 28.07 -17.53
C THR A 280 5.02 27.06 -18.30
N LYS A 281 5.28 25.77 -18.07
CA LYS A 281 4.50 24.65 -18.62
C LYS A 281 4.12 23.69 -17.52
N LEU A 282 2.88 23.19 -17.57
CA LEU A 282 2.41 22.05 -16.81
C LEU A 282 1.84 21.02 -17.78
N LEU A 283 2.16 19.76 -17.56
CA LEU A 283 1.68 18.63 -18.34
C LEU A 283 0.82 17.77 -17.43
N GLU A 284 -0.46 17.65 -17.76
CA GLU A 284 -1.41 16.79 -17.08
C GLU A 284 -1.80 15.62 -17.97
N ARG A 285 -2.10 14.49 -17.36
CA ARG A 285 -2.69 13.33 -18.03
C ARG A 285 -4.12 13.17 -17.56
N PHE A 286 -4.97 12.65 -18.44
CA PHE A 286 -6.35 12.35 -18.11
C PHE A 286 -6.86 11.18 -18.96
N GLY A 287 -8.00 10.62 -18.58
CA GLY A 287 -8.66 9.54 -19.33
C GLY A 287 -10.15 9.81 -19.48
N VAL A 288 -10.72 9.31 -20.56
CA VAL A 288 -12.18 9.36 -20.78
C VAL A 288 -12.76 8.05 -20.32
N ARG A 289 -13.63 8.06 -19.30
CA ARG A 289 -14.34 6.88 -18.82
C ARG A 289 -15.69 7.28 -18.25
N HIS A 290 -16.65 6.37 -18.39
CA HIS A 290 -17.95 6.46 -17.73
C HIS A 290 -18.04 5.33 -16.69
N PHE A 291 -18.54 5.61 -15.50
CA PHE A 291 -18.80 4.58 -14.51
C PHE A 291 -20.12 4.81 -13.78
N GLU A 292 -20.71 3.73 -13.27
CA GLU A 292 -21.96 3.77 -12.52
C GLU A 292 -21.92 2.76 -11.38
N PHE A 293 -22.28 3.21 -10.18
CA PHE A 293 -22.70 2.34 -9.08
C PHE A 293 -24.22 2.17 -9.16
N VAL A 294 -24.66 1.03 -9.69
CA VAL A 294 -26.08 0.74 -9.87
C VAL A 294 -26.73 0.61 -8.51
N GLN A 295 -27.83 1.35 -8.28
CA GLN A 295 -28.59 1.21 -7.05
C GLN A 295 -29.11 -0.22 -6.92
N LYS A 296 -28.84 -0.87 -5.79
CA LYS A 296 -29.12 -2.29 -5.54
C LYS A 296 -28.59 -3.19 -6.67
N GLY A 297 -27.39 -2.89 -7.17
CA GLY A 297 -26.79 -3.62 -8.28
C GLY A 297 -25.26 -3.53 -8.30
N PRO A 298 -24.65 -3.99 -9.40
CA PRO A 298 -23.21 -4.06 -9.54
C PRO A 298 -22.59 -2.72 -9.97
N PHE A 299 -21.28 -2.74 -10.19
CA PHE A 299 -20.53 -1.62 -10.78
C PHE A 299 -20.45 -1.80 -12.29
N LEU A 300 -20.71 -0.71 -13.04
CA LEU A 300 -20.53 -0.66 -14.48
C LEU A 300 -19.38 0.29 -14.82
N LEU A 301 -18.50 -0.15 -15.71
CA LEU A 301 -17.47 0.68 -16.35
C LEU A 301 -17.70 0.66 -17.86
N ASN A 302 -17.78 1.83 -18.46
CA ASN A 302 -18.02 2.02 -19.90
C ASN A 302 -19.23 1.20 -20.40
N GLY A 303 -20.30 1.19 -19.59
CA GLY A 303 -21.55 0.49 -19.89
C GLY A 303 -21.53 -1.03 -19.70
N GLN A 304 -20.43 -1.60 -19.21
CA GLN A 304 -20.30 -3.04 -18.96
C GLN A 304 -20.08 -3.31 -17.48
N ARG A 305 -20.67 -4.40 -16.98
CA ARG A 305 -20.42 -4.85 -15.61
C ARG A 305 -18.94 -5.18 -15.44
N LEU A 306 -18.35 -4.60 -14.41
CA LEU A 306 -16.99 -4.93 -13.96
C LEU A 306 -17.05 -5.26 -12.47
N LEU A 307 -16.68 -6.50 -12.12
CA LEU A 307 -16.42 -6.82 -10.72
C LEU A 307 -15.12 -6.13 -10.28
N LEU A 308 -15.20 -5.31 -9.25
CA LEU A 308 -14.02 -4.66 -8.66
C LEU A 308 -13.25 -5.68 -7.81
N ASN A 309 -12.11 -6.11 -8.35
CA ASN A 309 -11.16 -7.04 -7.75
C ASN A 309 -10.07 -6.23 -7.04
N GLY A 310 -10.36 -5.90 -5.79
CA GLY A 310 -9.63 -4.91 -5.03
C GLY A 310 -8.60 -5.45 -4.04
N THR A 311 -7.59 -4.65 -3.77
CA THR A 311 -6.74 -4.75 -2.58
C THR A 311 -6.52 -3.35 -1.98
N GLN A 312 -5.67 -3.24 -0.97
CA GLN A 312 -5.37 -1.99 -0.29
C GLN A 312 -3.88 -1.85 -0.04
N ARG A 313 -3.40 -0.64 0.24
CA ARG A 313 -1.99 -0.41 0.60
C ARG A 313 -1.81 0.68 1.65
N HIS A 314 -0.78 0.56 2.47
CA HIS A 314 -0.22 1.64 3.28
C HIS A 314 1.10 2.13 2.68
N GLU A 315 1.44 3.40 2.92
CA GLU A 315 2.79 3.92 2.68
C GLU A 315 3.71 3.47 3.81
N ASP A 316 4.14 2.21 3.69
CA ASP A 316 4.97 1.54 4.68
C ASP A 316 5.79 0.45 4.00
N HIS A 317 7.09 0.37 4.23
CA HIS A 317 7.94 -0.68 3.66
C HIS A 317 9.11 -1.03 4.60
N ALA A 318 9.59 -2.27 4.49
CA ALA A 318 10.67 -2.80 5.31
C ALA A 318 11.92 -1.89 5.32
N GLY A 319 12.40 -1.55 6.52
CA GLY A 319 13.60 -0.73 6.72
C GLY A 319 13.47 0.77 6.43
N VAL A 320 12.32 1.25 5.94
CA VAL A 320 12.13 2.67 5.58
C VAL A 320 10.87 3.32 6.18
N GLY A 321 9.92 2.53 6.72
CA GLY A 321 8.62 3.07 7.15
C GLY A 321 7.92 3.73 5.96
N ALA A 322 7.42 4.96 6.13
CA ALA A 322 6.82 5.74 5.04
C ALA A 322 7.79 6.27 3.98
N ALA A 323 9.12 6.21 4.19
CA ALA A 323 10.11 6.78 3.28
C ALA A 323 10.38 5.90 2.04
N MET A 324 9.31 5.47 1.37
CA MET A 324 9.40 4.64 0.18
C MET A 324 9.99 5.40 -1.00
N THR A 325 10.87 4.74 -1.76
CA THR A 325 11.40 5.28 -3.01
C THR A 325 10.47 4.99 -4.20
N ASP A 326 10.63 5.72 -5.30
CA ASP A 326 9.91 5.43 -6.55
C ASP A 326 10.07 3.99 -7.01
N GLY A 327 11.28 3.41 -6.84
CA GLY A 327 11.56 2.04 -7.21
C GLY A 327 10.73 1.04 -6.39
N MET A 328 10.59 1.29 -5.09
CA MET A 328 9.76 0.47 -4.19
C MET A 328 8.28 0.59 -4.54
N ILE A 329 7.78 1.81 -4.77
CA ILE A 329 6.38 2.05 -5.16
C ILE A 329 6.07 1.36 -6.49
N ARG A 330 6.94 1.53 -7.51
CA ARG A 330 6.77 0.88 -8.82
C ARG A 330 6.79 -0.64 -8.72
N ALA A 331 7.70 -1.21 -7.92
CA ALA A 331 7.76 -2.66 -7.71
C ALA A 331 6.48 -3.19 -7.06
N GLU A 332 5.96 -2.50 -6.03
CA GLU A 332 4.72 -2.87 -5.35
C GLU A 332 3.51 -2.80 -6.29
N MET A 333 3.30 -1.66 -6.96
CA MET A 333 2.15 -1.47 -7.85
C MET A 333 2.18 -2.43 -9.05
N LYS A 334 3.37 -2.77 -9.56
CA LYS A 334 3.53 -3.81 -10.57
C LYS A 334 3.07 -5.16 -10.06
N LEU A 335 3.43 -5.56 -8.84
CA LEU A 335 2.98 -6.82 -8.24
C LEU A 335 1.46 -6.85 -8.02
N VAL A 336 0.86 -5.73 -7.63
CA VAL A 336 -0.61 -5.57 -7.53
C VAL A 336 -1.26 -5.85 -8.88
N LYS A 337 -0.75 -5.26 -9.98
CA LYS A 337 -1.28 -5.50 -11.33
C LYS A 337 -1.05 -6.92 -11.82
N GLU A 338 0.14 -7.49 -11.61
CA GLU A 338 0.48 -8.88 -11.98
C GLU A 338 -0.37 -9.93 -11.24
N MET A 339 -0.87 -9.59 -10.05
CA MET A 339 -1.84 -10.40 -9.32
C MET A 339 -3.22 -10.42 -10.00
N GLY A 340 -3.51 -9.46 -10.87
CA GLY A 340 -4.78 -9.33 -11.57
C GLY A 340 -5.77 -8.36 -10.91
N ALA A 341 -5.34 -7.57 -9.92
CA ALA A 341 -6.19 -6.54 -9.34
C ALA A 341 -6.57 -5.48 -10.39
N ASN A 342 -7.77 -4.94 -10.26
CA ASN A 342 -8.28 -3.84 -11.11
C ASN A 342 -8.77 -2.63 -10.28
N PHE A 343 -8.70 -2.73 -8.95
CA PHE A 343 -9.13 -1.72 -8.00
C PHE A 343 -8.17 -1.67 -6.80
N ILE A 344 -7.96 -0.50 -6.23
CA ILE A 344 -7.19 -0.32 -5.00
C ILE A 344 -7.79 0.78 -4.12
N ARG A 345 -7.92 0.51 -2.82
CA ARG A 345 -8.08 1.60 -1.84
C ARG A 345 -6.73 1.99 -1.28
N LEU A 346 -6.46 3.28 -1.28
CA LEU A 346 -5.17 3.82 -0.88
C LEU A 346 -5.05 4.02 0.64
N GLY A 347 -5.38 2.98 1.41
CA GLY A 347 -5.33 2.99 2.87
C GLY A 347 -6.27 4.05 3.44
N HIS A 348 -5.77 4.84 4.40
CA HIS A 348 -6.58 5.78 5.19
C HIS A 348 -6.13 7.23 5.03
N TYR A 349 -5.57 7.59 3.87
CA TYR A 349 -5.05 8.92 3.61
C TYR A 349 -4.72 9.09 2.13
N GLN A 350 -4.54 10.34 1.70
CA GLN A 350 -4.00 10.68 0.39
C GLN A 350 -2.61 10.04 0.17
N GLN A 351 -2.46 9.39 -0.98
CA GLN A 351 -1.26 8.76 -1.57
C GLN A 351 -0.18 9.75 -2.05
N SER A 352 1.06 9.31 -2.21
CA SER A 352 2.00 9.94 -3.16
C SER A 352 1.39 9.92 -4.57
N ARG A 353 1.49 11.05 -5.29
CA ARG A 353 1.05 11.19 -6.69
C ARG A 353 1.56 10.08 -7.60
N LEU A 354 2.78 9.57 -7.36
CA LEU A 354 3.34 8.46 -8.14
C LEU A 354 2.46 7.20 -8.08
N VAL A 355 1.78 6.94 -6.96
CA VAL A 355 0.85 5.80 -6.83
C VAL A 355 -0.33 5.98 -7.78
N LEU A 356 -0.92 7.17 -7.84
CA LEU A 356 -2.05 7.46 -8.73
C LEU A 356 -1.63 7.50 -10.21
N ASP A 357 -0.45 8.05 -10.51
CA ASP A 357 0.15 7.96 -11.83
C ASP A 357 0.29 6.50 -12.29
N LEU A 358 0.70 5.61 -11.38
CA LEU A 358 0.79 4.17 -11.67
C LEU A 358 -0.59 3.51 -11.75
N CYS A 359 -1.58 3.95 -10.97
CA CYS A 359 -2.95 3.45 -11.11
C CYS A 359 -3.54 3.80 -12.49
N ASP A 360 -3.29 5.02 -12.96
CA ASP A 360 -3.70 5.45 -14.30
C ASP A 360 -3.02 4.63 -15.40
N GLU A 361 -1.71 4.39 -15.29
CA GLU A 361 -0.89 3.67 -16.27
C GLU A 361 -1.12 2.16 -16.27
N LEU A 362 -1.32 1.56 -15.10
CA LEU A 362 -1.51 0.12 -14.93
C LEU A 362 -2.98 -0.29 -15.06
N GLY A 363 -3.90 0.68 -15.09
CA GLY A 363 -5.33 0.38 -15.13
C GLY A 363 -5.81 -0.20 -13.81
N LEU A 364 -5.74 0.59 -12.75
CA LEU A 364 -6.28 0.30 -11.42
C LEU A 364 -7.25 1.42 -11.04
N LEU A 365 -8.51 1.11 -10.81
CA LEU A 365 -9.49 2.05 -10.26
C LEU A 365 -9.17 2.35 -8.79
N VAL A 366 -9.51 3.53 -8.30
CA VAL A 366 -9.06 4.03 -7.00
C VAL A 366 -10.20 4.56 -6.14
N TRP A 367 -10.16 4.15 -4.87
CA TRP A 367 -10.72 4.87 -3.72
C TRP A 367 -9.57 5.51 -2.95
N GLU A 368 -9.60 6.82 -2.79
CA GLU A 368 -8.66 7.58 -1.94
C GLU A 368 -9.44 8.39 -0.89
N GLU A 369 -8.96 8.48 0.34
CA GLU A 369 -9.72 9.06 1.47
C GLU A 369 -8.91 10.00 2.35
N ILE A 370 -9.60 10.89 3.06
CA ILE A 370 -8.99 11.71 4.12
C ILE A 370 -8.77 10.88 5.40
N PRO A 371 -7.79 11.23 6.26
CA PRO A 371 -7.46 10.45 7.46
C PRO A 371 -8.41 10.66 8.63
N TRP A 372 -9.69 10.96 8.41
CA TRP A 372 -10.68 10.89 9.50
C TRP A 372 -10.98 9.43 9.84
N CYS A 373 -10.09 8.84 10.62
CA CYS A 373 -10.11 7.43 10.97
C CYS A 373 -10.21 7.24 12.49
N ARG A 374 -11.32 6.64 12.94
CA ARG A 374 -11.64 6.37 14.36
C ARG A 374 -11.71 7.64 15.25
N GLY A 375 -11.74 7.44 16.57
CA GLY A 375 -11.55 8.47 17.60
C GLY A 375 -12.79 9.29 17.95
N GLY A 376 -13.66 9.57 16.97
CA GLY A 376 -14.82 10.44 17.11
C GLY A 376 -14.65 11.74 16.33
N LEU A 377 -15.01 12.88 16.94
CA LEU A 377 -14.96 14.18 16.29
C LEU A 377 -14.42 15.26 17.25
N GLY A 378 -13.33 15.92 16.84
CA GLY A 378 -12.70 16.98 17.61
C GLY A 378 -13.32 18.37 17.45
N ASN A 379 -12.56 19.38 17.89
CA ASN A 379 -12.95 20.78 17.82
C ASN A 379 -12.89 21.37 16.39
N GLU A 380 -13.09 22.68 16.23
CA GLU A 380 -13.04 23.30 14.90
C GLU A 380 -11.66 23.24 14.21
N ALA A 381 -10.55 23.13 14.95
CA ALA A 381 -9.23 22.95 14.34
C ALA A 381 -9.11 21.55 13.70
N TYR A 382 -9.60 20.52 14.38
CA TYR A 382 -9.73 19.16 13.83
C TYR A 382 -10.59 19.15 12.57
N LYS A 383 -11.77 19.79 12.62
CA LYS A 383 -12.69 19.86 11.46
C LYS A 383 -12.09 20.68 10.32
N ALA A 384 -11.40 21.77 10.62
CA ALA A 384 -10.69 22.55 9.61
C ALA A 384 -9.64 21.70 8.89
N GLN A 385 -8.84 20.93 9.63
CA GLN A 385 -7.88 20.00 9.05
C GLN A 385 -8.55 19.01 8.08
N CYS A 386 -9.66 18.37 8.48
CA CYS A 386 -10.37 17.45 7.58
C CYS A 386 -10.87 18.14 6.29
N ARG A 387 -11.41 19.36 6.39
CA ARG A 387 -11.87 20.13 5.23
C ARG A 387 -10.71 20.50 4.30
N ASP A 388 -9.59 20.92 4.88
CA ASP A 388 -8.41 21.36 4.14
C ASP A 388 -7.73 20.18 3.45
N MET A 389 -7.60 19.05 4.13
CA MET A 389 -7.09 17.81 3.53
C MET A 389 -8.02 17.27 2.43
N LEU A 390 -9.35 17.37 2.59
CA LEU A 390 -10.30 16.99 1.52
C LEU A 390 -10.15 17.89 0.30
N ARG A 391 -10.03 19.21 0.50
CA ARG A 391 -9.77 20.17 -0.58
C ARG A 391 -8.45 19.88 -1.28
N ALA A 392 -7.40 19.62 -0.51
CA ALA A 392 -6.06 19.35 -1.03
C ALA A 392 -6.07 18.06 -1.87
N MET A 393 -6.61 16.96 -1.33
CA MET A 393 -6.74 15.68 -2.04
C MET A 393 -7.47 15.84 -3.38
N ILE A 394 -8.64 16.49 -3.38
CA ILE A 394 -9.41 16.68 -4.61
C ILE A 394 -8.69 17.64 -5.59
N ASP A 395 -8.18 18.79 -5.15
CA ASP A 395 -7.46 19.76 -6.02
C ASP A 395 -6.19 19.15 -6.63
N GLN A 396 -5.48 18.31 -5.87
CA GLN A 396 -4.22 17.71 -6.29
C GLN A 396 -4.44 16.51 -7.20
N HIS A 397 -5.46 15.69 -6.95
CA HIS A 397 -5.66 14.41 -7.63
C HIS A 397 -6.84 14.39 -8.62
N TYR A 398 -7.46 15.56 -8.88
CA TYR A 398 -8.62 15.74 -9.77
C TYR A 398 -8.48 15.06 -11.15
N ASN A 399 -7.29 15.12 -11.77
CA ASN A 399 -7.09 14.72 -13.16
C ASN A 399 -6.97 13.20 -13.36
N HIS A 400 -6.79 12.42 -12.29
CA HIS A 400 -6.54 10.98 -12.39
C HIS A 400 -7.81 10.20 -12.79
N PRO A 401 -7.87 9.59 -14.00
CA PRO A 401 -9.03 8.79 -14.40
C PRO A 401 -9.26 7.56 -13.52
N SER A 402 -8.21 7.04 -12.88
CA SER A 402 -8.30 5.93 -11.95
C SER A 402 -9.22 6.23 -10.77
N VAL A 403 -9.22 7.45 -10.25
CA VAL A 403 -10.04 7.80 -9.09
C VAL A 403 -11.52 7.82 -9.48
N ILE A 404 -12.30 7.05 -8.74
CA ILE A 404 -13.77 6.99 -8.84
C ILE A 404 -14.47 7.31 -7.52
N ILE A 405 -13.77 7.20 -6.38
CA ILE A 405 -14.33 7.41 -5.04
C ILE A 405 -13.43 8.36 -4.24
N TRP A 406 -14.05 9.39 -3.64
CA TRP A 406 -13.47 10.19 -2.56
C TRP A 406 -14.02 9.73 -1.20
N GLY A 407 -13.17 9.09 -0.40
CA GLY A 407 -13.52 8.62 0.93
C GLY A 407 -13.48 9.73 1.98
N LEU A 408 -14.50 9.78 2.83
CA LEU A 408 -14.65 10.83 3.85
C LEU A 408 -14.20 10.40 5.25
N GLY A 409 -13.98 9.10 5.45
CA GLY A 409 -13.54 8.56 6.73
C GLY A 409 -13.69 7.03 6.84
N ASN A 410 -13.07 6.49 7.88
CA ASN A 410 -13.06 5.05 8.20
C ASN A 410 -13.34 4.82 9.68
N GLU A 411 -14.30 3.96 9.99
CA GLU A 411 -14.63 3.54 11.36
C GLU A 411 -14.94 4.74 12.27
N ASN A 412 -15.67 5.73 11.75
CA ASN A 412 -16.07 6.93 12.51
C ASN A 412 -17.09 6.62 13.62
N ASP A 413 -17.58 5.38 13.68
CA ASP A 413 -18.35 4.84 14.81
C ASP A 413 -17.49 4.39 15.99
N TRP A 414 -16.16 4.44 15.87
CA TRP A 414 -15.22 4.02 16.90
C TRP A 414 -14.93 5.16 17.89
N GLU A 415 -15.39 5.00 19.13
CA GLU A 415 -15.15 5.95 20.24
C GLU A 415 -13.76 5.73 20.87
N GLY A 416 -13.14 6.78 21.42
CA GLY A 416 -11.93 6.57 22.24
C GLY A 416 -11.05 7.78 22.51
N ASP A 417 -11.10 8.81 21.66
CA ASP A 417 -10.21 9.98 21.81
C ASP A 417 -10.79 11.07 22.73
N TYR A 418 -12.09 11.04 23.00
CA TYR A 418 -12.80 12.06 23.77
C TYR A 418 -13.66 11.43 24.87
N ASP A 419 -13.98 12.21 25.91
CA ASP A 419 -14.91 11.84 26.98
C ASP A 419 -16.39 11.92 26.55
N TYR A 420 -16.64 12.27 25.29
CA TYR A 420 -17.95 12.33 24.65
C TYR A 420 -17.91 11.64 23.28
N PHE A 421 -19.08 11.21 22.82
CA PHE A 421 -19.30 10.71 21.47
C PHE A 421 -20.68 11.15 20.98
N ASP A 422 -20.70 12.10 20.05
CA ASP A 422 -21.94 12.74 19.56
C ASP A 422 -22.19 12.32 18.10
N LYS A 423 -23.13 11.39 17.92
CA LYS A 423 -23.48 10.83 16.61
C LYS A 423 -24.08 11.87 15.69
N GLU A 424 -24.88 12.79 16.22
CA GLU A 424 -25.50 13.87 15.48
C GLU A 424 -24.46 14.88 14.98
N ALA A 425 -23.46 15.20 15.80
CA ALA A 425 -22.33 16.03 15.39
C ALA A 425 -21.48 15.37 14.32
N ILE A 426 -21.21 14.06 14.45
CA ILE A 426 -20.51 13.26 13.43
C ILE A 426 -21.30 13.26 12.11
N ARG A 427 -22.61 12.99 12.14
CA ARG A 427 -23.48 13.06 10.95
C ARG A 427 -23.48 14.43 10.30
N ALA A 428 -23.60 15.49 11.10
CA ALA A 428 -23.61 16.87 10.59
C ALA A 428 -22.31 17.20 9.87
N PHE A 429 -21.16 16.81 10.44
CA PHE A 429 -19.86 17.05 9.82
C PHE A 429 -19.62 16.13 8.60
N MET A 430 -20.04 14.86 8.66
CA MET A 430 -19.98 13.94 7.52
C MET A 430 -20.76 14.48 6.33
N LYS A 431 -21.97 14.99 6.58
CA LYS A 431 -22.79 15.65 5.55
C LYS A 431 -22.09 16.88 4.97
N GLU A 432 -21.47 17.70 5.81
CA GLU A 432 -20.70 18.86 5.36
C GLU A 432 -19.56 18.46 4.41
N LEU A 433 -18.81 17.41 4.74
CA LEU A 433 -17.72 16.89 3.90
C LEU A 433 -18.23 16.28 2.59
N HIS A 434 -19.34 15.55 2.63
CA HIS A 434 -20.01 15.03 1.42
C HIS A 434 -20.39 16.17 0.47
N GLU A 435 -21.08 17.19 0.98
CA GLU A 435 -21.45 18.36 0.18
C GLU A 435 -20.23 19.17 -0.29
N LEU A 436 -19.16 19.23 0.51
CA LEU A 436 -17.89 19.86 0.10
C LEU A 436 -17.25 19.10 -1.05
N SER A 437 -17.18 17.77 -0.98
CA SER A 437 -16.65 16.92 -2.05
C SER A 437 -17.40 17.18 -3.36
N HIS A 438 -18.73 17.09 -3.35
CA HIS A 438 -19.55 17.33 -4.55
C HIS A 438 -19.48 18.76 -5.09
N ARG A 439 -19.22 19.76 -4.25
CA ARG A 439 -18.95 21.13 -4.73
C ARG A 439 -17.59 21.28 -5.42
N LEU A 440 -16.60 20.49 -5.00
CA LEU A 440 -15.25 20.53 -5.56
C LEU A 440 -15.14 19.64 -6.82
N ASP A 441 -15.82 18.50 -6.81
CA ASP A 441 -15.83 17.51 -7.87
C ASP A 441 -17.12 16.66 -7.81
N ASP A 442 -18.10 16.98 -8.65
CA ASP A 442 -19.35 16.24 -8.81
C ASP A 442 -19.24 15.07 -9.80
N SER A 443 -18.07 14.88 -10.43
CA SER A 443 -17.81 13.80 -11.39
C SER A 443 -17.47 12.47 -10.71
N ARG A 444 -17.35 12.45 -9.38
CA ARG A 444 -16.97 11.29 -8.55
C ARG A 444 -17.95 11.11 -7.40
N VAL A 445 -17.98 9.88 -6.88
CA VAL A 445 -18.85 9.53 -5.74
C VAL A 445 -18.08 9.64 -4.43
N THR A 446 -18.80 9.94 -3.35
CA THR A 446 -18.28 9.89 -1.99
C THR A 446 -18.51 8.52 -1.36
N ALA A 447 -17.63 8.11 -0.44
CA ALA A 447 -17.83 6.90 0.33
C ALA A 447 -17.31 7.01 1.77
N ILE A 448 -17.77 6.09 2.62
CA ILE A 448 -17.18 5.81 3.94
C ILE A 448 -17.18 4.30 4.19
N ARG A 449 -16.31 3.87 5.10
CA ARG A 449 -16.32 2.51 5.63
C ARG A 449 -16.71 2.51 7.11
N ARG A 450 -17.65 1.62 7.48
CA ARG A 450 -18.08 1.28 8.85
C ARG A 450 -18.47 2.51 9.68
N CYS A 451 -19.65 3.03 9.40
CA CYS A 451 -20.30 4.03 10.23
C CYS A 451 -21.80 3.96 9.91
N GLU A 452 -22.48 2.98 10.51
CA GLU A 452 -23.85 2.61 10.12
C GLU A 452 -24.82 3.79 10.24
N PHE A 453 -24.65 4.62 11.26
CA PHE A 453 -25.47 5.81 11.47
C PHE A 453 -25.13 6.97 10.53
N CYS A 454 -24.20 6.83 9.58
CA CYS A 454 -23.90 7.82 8.52
C CYS A 454 -24.10 7.27 7.10
N LYS A 455 -24.50 6.00 6.94
CA LYS A 455 -24.54 5.35 5.62
C LYS A 455 -25.50 5.98 4.62
N ASP A 456 -26.53 6.68 5.10
CA ASP A 456 -27.53 7.40 4.30
C ASP A 456 -27.03 8.73 3.72
N LEU A 457 -25.85 9.19 4.15
CA LEU A 457 -25.29 10.48 3.75
C LEU A 457 -24.38 10.40 2.51
N VAL A 458 -23.70 9.27 2.30
CA VAL A 458 -22.72 9.08 1.24
C VAL A 458 -23.31 8.38 0.03
N ASP A 459 -22.64 8.48 -1.12
CA ASP A 459 -23.10 7.87 -2.36
C ASP A 459 -22.90 6.35 -2.36
N VAL A 460 -21.76 5.88 -1.85
CA VAL A 460 -21.39 4.45 -1.75
C VAL A 460 -21.01 4.13 -0.31
N TYR A 461 -21.48 3.00 0.22
CA TYR A 461 -21.21 2.60 1.59
C TYR A 461 -20.57 1.22 1.67
N SER A 462 -19.58 1.10 2.56
CA SER A 462 -19.02 -0.19 2.97
C SER A 462 -19.28 -0.46 4.45
N PRO A 463 -19.96 -1.56 4.81
CA PRO A 463 -19.96 -2.07 6.18
C PRO A 463 -18.66 -2.82 6.48
N SER A 464 -18.55 -3.38 7.68
CA SER A 464 -17.49 -4.31 8.07
C SER A 464 -17.96 -5.76 7.89
N ILE A 465 -17.28 -6.56 7.06
CA ILE A 465 -17.60 -8.00 6.88
C ILE A 465 -16.29 -8.83 6.90
N TRP A 466 -15.90 -9.32 8.08
CA TRP A 466 -14.69 -10.12 8.30
C TRP A 466 -14.99 -11.61 8.49
N ALA A 467 -15.73 -12.18 7.54
CA ALA A 467 -16.23 -13.55 7.59
C ALA A 467 -15.11 -14.59 7.78
N GLY A 468 -15.08 -15.21 8.96
CA GLY A 468 -14.08 -16.22 9.30
C GLY A 468 -12.80 -15.66 9.93
N TRP A 469 -12.69 -14.36 10.19
CA TRP A 469 -11.55 -13.81 10.92
C TRP A 469 -11.96 -13.26 12.29
N TYR A 470 -12.44 -12.01 12.32
CA TYR A 470 -12.93 -11.39 13.54
C TYR A 470 -14.29 -11.92 13.98
N ARG A 471 -15.13 -12.41 13.04
CA ARG A 471 -16.44 -12.96 13.38
C ARG A 471 -16.94 -13.96 12.33
N GLY A 472 -17.79 -14.88 12.77
CA GLY A 472 -18.46 -15.85 11.91
C GLY A 472 -17.50 -16.83 11.23
N ILE A 473 -17.96 -17.46 10.16
CA ILE A 473 -17.19 -18.45 9.41
C ILE A 473 -17.11 -18.04 7.93
N TYR A 474 -15.96 -18.24 7.27
CA TYR A 474 -15.79 -17.78 5.89
C TYR A 474 -16.77 -18.44 4.92
N THR A 475 -17.27 -19.65 5.25
CA THR A 475 -18.22 -20.36 4.39
C THR A 475 -19.59 -19.68 4.30
N GLN A 476 -19.88 -18.71 5.16
CA GLN A 476 -21.10 -17.90 5.15
C GLN A 476 -20.89 -16.50 4.55
N TYR A 477 -19.72 -16.24 3.96
CA TYR A 477 -19.38 -14.95 3.33
C TYR A 477 -20.48 -14.41 2.42
N GLU A 478 -21.03 -15.22 1.50
CA GLU A 478 -22.09 -14.77 0.60
C GLU A 478 -23.36 -14.37 1.36
N THR A 479 -23.74 -15.13 2.39
CA THR A 479 -24.90 -14.82 3.25
C THR A 479 -24.72 -13.50 3.97
N TYR A 480 -23.56 -13.27 4.60
CA TYR A 480 -23.27 -12.01 5.29
C TYR A 480 -23.29 -10.83 4.31
N THR A 481 -22.65 -10.99 3.16
CA THR A 481 -22.58 -9.95 2.12
C THR A 481 -23.96 -9.64 1.55
N ARG A 482 -24.79 -10.66 1.33
CA ARG A 482 -26.18 -10.48 0.88
C ARG A 482 -26.99 -9.64 1.86
N ASN A 483 -26.91 -9.98 3.15
CA ASN A 483 -27.64 -9.28 4.20
C ASN A 483 -27.30 -7.78 4.25
N GLU A 484 -26.02 -7.45 4.10
CA GLU A 484 -25.56 -6.05 4.08
C GLU A 484 -25.95 -5.32 2.78
N PHE A 485 -25.84 -6.00 1.64
CA PHE A 485 -26.25 -5.46 0.34
C PHE A 485 -27.74 -5.10 0.32
N GLU A 486 -28.60 -5.95 0.86
CA GLU A 486 -30.04 -5.68 0.93
C GLU A 486 -30.38 -4.42 1.73
N GLN A 487 -29.53 -4.05 2.68
CA GLN A 487 -29.71 -2.88 3.55
C GLN A 487 -28.97 -1.61 3.08
N THR A 488 -28.24 -1.68 1.97
CA THR A 488 -27.38 -0.60 1.47
C THR A 488 -27.73 -0.27 0.02
N ASP A 489 -27.95 1.01 -0.31
CA ASP A 489 -28.41 1.40 -1.65
C ASP A 489 -27.35 1.19 -2.72
N ARG A 490 -26.11 1.61 -2.47
CA ARG A 490 -24.95 1.31 -3.30
C ARG A 490 -23.86 0.72 -2.42
N PHE A 491 -23.79 -0.60 -2.46
CA PHE A 491 -22.94 -1.40 -1.59
C PHE A 491 -21.56 -1.61 -2.23
N PHE A 492 -20.50 -1.47 -1.45
CA PHE A 492 -19.17 -1.98 -1.78
C PHE A 492 -18.60 -2.70 -0.56
N HIS A 493 -17.90 -3.82 -0.73
CA HIS A 493 -17.29 -4.52 0.41
C HIS A 493 -15.80 -4.19 0.56
N MET A 494 -15.49 -3.24 1.44
CA MET A 494 -14.13 -2.84 1.80
C MET A 494 -13.63 -3.54 3.06
N GLU A 495 -12.42 -4.10 2.98
CA GLU A 495 -11.69 -4.84 4.02
C GLU A 495 -12.29 -6.21 4.39
N TRP A 496 -11.54 -7.25 4.01
CA TRP A 496 -11.70 -8.64 4.44
C TRP A 496 -10.35 -9.34 4.31
N GLY A 497 -10.16 -10.47 5.00
CA GLY A 497 -8.91 -11.23 4.97
C GLY A 497 -8.61 -11.89 6.30
N ALA A 498 -7.37 -12.35 6.48
CA ALA A 498 -6.88 -12.95 7.72
C ALA A 498 -5.37 -12.74 7.87
N ASP A 499 -4.90 -12.59 9.11
CA ASP A 499 -3.45 -12.57 9.35
C ASP A 499 -2.87 -13.95 9.05
N ASN A 500 -1.68 -13.95 8.45
CA ASN A 500 -0.96 -15.15 8.12
C ASN A 500 0.55 -14.92 8.31
N MET A 501 1.14 -15.68 9.22
CA MET A 501 2.58 -15.69 9.45
C MET A 501 3.26 -16.38 8.27
N ALA A 502 4.08 -15.62 7.53
CA ALA A 502 4.82 -16.15 6.38
C ALA A 502 5.67 -17.36 6.79
N GLY A 503 5.56 -18.44 6.03
CA GLY A 503 6.23 -19.73 6.28
C GLY A 503 5.55 -20.62 7.32
N ARG A 504 4.40 -20.22 7.90
CA ARG A 504 3.63 -21.06 8.81
C ARG A 504 2.51 -21.77 8.06
N HIS A 505 2.48 -23.08 8.17
CA HIS A 505 1.55 -23.97 7.49
C HIS A 505 1.00 -25.02 8.45
N VAL A 506 -0.13 -25.61 8.10
CA VAL A 506 -0.70 -26.75 8.83
C VAL A 506 -1.21 -27.83 7.90
N GLU A 507 -1.07 -29.09 8.33
CA GLU A 507 -1.60 -30.28 7.65
C GLU A 507 -3.12 -30.30 7.59
N LYS A 508 -3.77 -29.77 8.64
CA LYS A 508 -5.23 -29.69 8.75
C LYS A 508 -5.61 -28.24 9.03
N PRO A 509 -6.35 -27.57 8.13
CA PRO A 509 -6.89 -26.24 8.38
C PRO A 509 -7.74 -26.20 9.65
N TYR A 510 -7.99 -25.00 10.17
CA TYR A 510 -8.81 -24.78 11.36
C TYR A 510 -10.16 -25.51 11.28
N THR A 511 -10.47 -26.33 12.27
CA THR A 511 -11.72 -27.10 12.37
C THR A 511 -12.64 -26.65 13.50
N GLY A 512 -12.24 -25.66 14.30
CA GLY A 512 -12.99 -25.18 15.48
C GLY A 512 -14.23 -24.34 15.16
N PHE A 513 -14.80 -24.47 13.96
CA PHE A 513 -15.97 -23.69 13.54
C PHE A 513 -17.23 -23.99 14.35
N ALA A 514 -17.32 -25.18 14.94
CA ALA A 514 -18.44 -25.55 15.81
C ALA A 514 -18.52 -24.71 17.10
N GLU A 515 -17.41 -24.10 17.51
CA GLU A 515 -17.31 -23.24 18.69
C GLU A 515 -17.62 -21.77 18.35
N ILE A 516 -17.67 -21.42 17.06
CA ILE A 516 -17.93 -20.07 16.59
C ILE A 516 -19.42 -19.94 16.30
N ALA A 517 -20.06 -18.96 16.93
CA ALA A 517 -21.47 -18.67 16.69
C ALA A 517 -21.71 -18.34 15.20
N SER A 518 -22.53 -19.15 14.54
CA SER A 518 -23.01 -18.86 13.19
C SER A 518 -24.20 -17.90 13.26
N GLY A 519 -23.93 -16.60 13.10
CA GLY A 519 -24.95 -15.55 13.01
C GLY A 519 -25.35 -15.22 11.57
N VAL A 520 -26.02 -14.08 11.39
CA VAL A 520 -26.31 -13.49 10.06
C VAL A 520 -25.39 -12.30 9.74
N THR A 521 -24.45 -11.96 10.63
CA THR A 521 -23.46 -10.89 10.43
C THR A 521 -22.05 -11.35 10.80
N ALA A 522 -21.05 -10.72 10.19
CA ALA A 522 -19.62 -10.93 10.46
C ALA A 522 -18.88 -9.61 10.69
N GLU A 523 -19.57 -8.66 11.32
CA GLU A 523 -19.05 -7.34 11.67
C GLU A 523 -17.95 -7.45 12.75
N GLU A 524 -16.85 -6.73 12.55
CA GLU A 524 -15.85 -6.48 13.57
C GLU A 524 -16.40 -5.43 14.54
N ARG A 525 -16.50 -5.81 15.82
CA ARG A 525 -16.95 -4.92 16.89
C ARG A 525 -15.78 -4.55 17.78
N ASP A 526 -15.99 -3.54 18.62
CA ASP A 526 -14.98 -3.15 19.61
C ASP A 526 -14.52 -4.36 20.44
N GLY A 527 -13.20 -4.45 20.64
CA GLY A 527 -12.51 -5.58 21.26
C GLY A 527 -12.23 -6.80 20.38
N ASP A 528 -12.87 -7.00 19.22
CA ASP A 528 -12.65 -8.20 18.40
C ASP A 528 -11.22 -8.28 17.82
N PHE A 529 -10.57 -7.14 17.63
CA PHE A 529 -9.18 -7.02 17.17
C PHE A 529 -8.13 -7.37 18.23
N LEU A 530 -8.53 -7.48 19.51
CA LEU A 530 -7.65 -7.85 20.61
C LEU A 530 -7.36 -9.36 20.58
N MET A 531 -6.16 -9.74 21.04
CA MET A 531 -5.69 -11.12 21.11
C MET A 531 -6.31 -11.94 22.26
N SER A 532 -7.12 -11.31 23.12
CA SER A 532 -7.79 -11.97 24.24
C SER A 532 -9.16 -11.35 24.52
N GLY A 533 -10.00 -12.09 25.25
CA GLY A 533 -11.38 -11.68 25.52
C GLY A 533 -12.31 -11.80 24.30
N GLY A 534 -13.58 -11.47 24.48
CA GLY A 534 -14.62 -11.57 23.44
C GLY A 534 -15.08 -13.00 23.14
N GLU A 535 -15.97 -13.12 22.15
CA GLU A 535 -16.52 -14.41 21.70
C GLU A 535 -15.47 -15.23 20.91
N PRO A 536 -15.60 -16.58 20.87
CA PRO A 536 -14.79 -17.45 20.02
C PRO A 536 -14.72 -16.96 18.56
N ARG A 537 -13.50 -16.75 18.06
CA ARG A 537 -13.22 -16.25 16.71
C ARG A 537 -11.84 -16.69 16.24
N VAL A 538 -11.65 -16.77 14.92
CA VAL A 538 -10.40 -17.31 14.36
C VAL A 538 -9.21 -16.37 14.56
N SER A 539 -9.42 -15.05 14.65
CA SER A 539 -8.33 -14.12 14.96
C SER A 539 -7.61 -14.45 16.28
N VAL A 540 -8.31 -15.09 17.22
CA VAL A 540 -7.76 -15.53 18.53
C VAL A 540 -7.48 -17.04 18.55
N LEU A 541 -8.39 -17.87 18.03
CA LEU A 541 -8.30 -19.34 18.11
C LEU A 541 -7.49 -19.97 16.98
N GLY A 542 -7.28 -19.24 15.88
CA GLY A 542 -6.56 -19.71 14.70
C GLY A 542 -5.05 -19.76 14.93
N ASP A 543 -4.38 -20.53 14.08
CA ASP A 543 -2.91 -20.71 14.10
C ASP A 543 -2.15 -19.62 13.34
N TRP A 544 -2.86 -18.71 12.66
CA TRP A 544 -2.30 -17.69 11.76
C TRP A 544 -1.44 -18.30 10.66
N SER A 545 -1.81 -19.48 10.16
CA SER A 545 -1.12 -20.14 9.04
C SER A 545 -1.54 -19.57 7.68
N GLU A 546 -0.62 -19.62 6.74
CA GLU A 546 -0.91 -19.37 5.32
C GLU A 546 -1.95 -20.37 4.79
N THR A 547 -1.96 -21.61 5.30
CA THR A 547 -2.96 -22.63 4.93
C THR A 547 -4.38 -22.11 5.14
N TYR A 548 -4.65 -21.51 6.31
CA TYR A 548 -5.97 -20.99 6.66
C TYR A 548 -6.39 -19.84 5.74
N PHE A 549 -5.52 -18.85 5.55
CA PHE A 549 -5.88 -17.70 4.74
C PHE A 549 -6.03 -18.06 3.26
N CYS A 550 -5.25 -19.01 2.74
CA CYS A 550 -5.45 -19.53 1.39
C CYS A 550 -6.85 -20.15 1.22
N ASP A 551 -7.34 -20.93 2.20
CA ASP A 551 -8.69 -21.52 2.15
C ASP A 551 -9.79 -20.44 2.27
N LEU A 552 -9.59 -19.45 3.13
CA LEU A 552 -10.51 -18.31 3.27
C LEU A 552 -10.59 -17.50 1.97
N ALA A 553 -9.44 -17.15 1.37
CA ALA A 553 -9.37 -16.37 0.13
C ALA A 553 -9.98 -17.12 -1.06
N ASP A 554 -9.62 -18.39 -1.24
CA ASP A 554 -10.19 -19.28 -2.26
C ASP A 554 -11.72 -19.32 -2.17
N TRP A 555 -12.25 -19.48 -0.95
CA TRP A 555 -13.69 -19.46 -0.72
C TRP A 555 -14.34 -18.14 -1.12
N HIS A 556 -13.79 -17.00 -0.69
CA HIS A 556 -14.34 -15.68 -1.02
C HIS A 556 -14.34 -15.45 -2.53
N LEU A 557 -13.23 -15.74 -3.21
CA LEU A 557 -13.06 -15.51 -4.64
C LEU A 557 -14.01 -16.36 -5.48
N LYS A 558 -14.22 -17.64 -5.14
CA LYS A 558 -15.22 -18.46 -5.88
C LYS A 558 -16.65 -17.99 -5.67
N CYS A 559 -17.01 -17.46 -4.50
CA CYS A 559 -18.35 -16.94 -4.23
C CYS A 559 -18.61 -15.68 -5.06
N GLN A 560 -17.62 -14.81 -5.21
CA GLN A 560 -17.76 -13.57 -5.98
C GLN A 560 -18.12 -13.82 -7.45
N GLU A 561 -17.70 -14.95 -8.04
CA GLU A 561 -18.06 -15.32 -9.42
C GLU A 561 -19.56 -15.54 -9.62
N THR A 562 -20.30 -15.92 -8.57
CA THR A 562 -21.75 -16.17 -8.62
C THR A 562 -22.58 -15.01 -8.08
N MET A 563 -21.93 -13.93 -7.61
CA MET A 563 -22.60 -12.75 -7.05
C MET A 563 -22.75 -11.67 -8.12
N ASP A 564 -23.70 -11.86 -9.05
CA ASP A 564 -23.91 -10.97 -10.21
C ASP A 564 -24.29 -9.52 -9.87
N TRP A 565 -24.85 -9.33 -8.68
CA TRP A 565 -25.25 -8.06 -8.05
C TRP A 565 -24.09 -7.34 -7.34
N LEU A 566 -22.96 -8.00 -7.10
CA LEU A 566 -21.86 -7.43 -6.33
C LEU A 566 -21.10 -6.40 -7.18
N THR A 567 -20.87 -5.21 -6.63
CA THR A 567 -20.00 -4.17 -7.20
C THR A 567 -18.55 -4.64 -7.21
N GLY A 568 -18.09 -5.13 -6.07
CA GLY A 568 -16.82 -5.82 -5.87
C GLY A 568 -16.38 -5.74 -4.42
N THR A 569 -15.13 -6.09 -4.20
CA THR A 569 -14.54 -6.10 -2.87
C THR A 569 -13.10 -5.63 -2.90
N ALA A 570 -12.56 -5.20 -1.76
CA ALA A 570 -11.12 -4.99 -1.62
C ALA A 570 -10.55 -5.69 -0.38
N GLN A 571 -9.70 -6.69 -0.62
CA GLN A 571 -9.00 -7.42 0.43
C GLN A 571 -8.08 -6.47 1.22
N TRP A 572 -8.10 -6.59 2.54
CA TRP A 572 -7.18 -5.91 3.45
C TRP A 572 -6.10 -6.90 3.90
N VAL A 573 -4.84 -6.72 3.51
CA VAL A 573 -4.23 -5.67 2.69
C VAL A 573 -3.24 -6.32 1.70
N PHE A 574 -2.75 -5.61 0.69
CA PHE A 574 -1.82 -6.17 -0.27
C PHE A 574 -0.51 -6.64 0.38
N LYS A 575 0.06 -5.80 1.25
CA LYS A 575 1.38 -5.98 1.86
C LYS A 575 1.30 -5.83 3.37
N ASP A 576 2.00 -6.71 4.10
CA ASP A 576 2.18 -6.56 5.54
C ASP A 576 2.73 -5.17 5.87
N PHE A 577 2.24 -4.57 6.95
CA PHE A 577 2.63 -3.21 7.31
C PHE A 577 2.69 -3.03 8.83
N SER A 578 3.47 -2.05 9.25
CA SER A 578 3.67 -1.71 10.66
C SER A 578 2.43 -1.08 11.29
N THR A 579 2.12 -1.46 12.53
CA THR A 579 1.04 -0.90 13.35
C THR A 579 1.44 -0.86 14.83
N PRO A 580 1.21 0.27 15.53
CA PRO A 580 1.63 0.43 16.92
C PRO A 580 0.75 -0.34 17.91
N VAL A 581 -0.43 -0.83 17.49
CA VAL A 581 -1.43 -1.43 18.39
C VAL A 581 -1.36 -2.96 18.45
N ARG A 582 -0.35 -3.58 17.80
CA ARG A 582 -0.19 -5.05 17.76
C ARG A 582 1.22 -5.53 18.21
N PRO A 583 1.67 -5.16 19.42
CA PRO A 583 3.00 -5.55 19.91
C PRO A 583 3.22 -7.07 20.01
N GLU A 584 2.13 -7.84 20.18
CA GLU A 584 2.17 -9.28 20.47
C GLU A 584 1.98 -10.18 19.23
N ASN A 585 1.86 -9.59 18.03
CA ASN A 585 1.71 -10.37 16.80
C ASN A 585 2.93 -11.28 16.55
N PRO A 586 2.76 -12.39 15.80
CA PRO A 586 3.86 -13.32 15.48
C PRO A 586 5.12 -12.65 14.95
N VAL A 587 4.97 -11.60 14.14
CA VAL A 587 5.95 -10.54 13.94
C VAL A 587 5.46 -9.30 14.72
N PRO A 588 6.16 -8.89 15.81
CA PRO A 588 5.74 -7.78 16.64
C PRO A 588 5.49 -6.50 15.85
N TYR A 589 4.42 -5.77 16.20
CA TYR A 589 4.03 -4.49 15.59
C TYR A 589 3.74 -4.54 14.09
N VAL A 590 3.44 -5.71 13.52
CA VAL A 590 3.09 -5.83 12.09
C VAL A 590 1.70 -6.43 11.95
N ASN A 591 0.84 -5.79 11.17
CA ASN A 591 -0.39 -6.39 10.68
C ASN A 591 -0.01 -7.35 9.54
N GLN A 592 -0.29 -8.64 9.73
CA GLN A 592 0.21 -9.72 8.88
C GLN A 592 -0.85 -10.24 7.91
N LYS A 593 -1.87 -9.44 7.61
CA LYS A 593 -2.93 -9.75 6.64
C LYS A 593 -2.49 -9.59 5.19
N GLY A 594 -1.24 -9.21 4.96
CA GLY A 594 -0.65 -9.03 3.64
C GLY A 594 -0.68 -10.30 2.79
N LEU A 595 -0.86 -10.11 1.49
CA LEU A 595 -0.64 -11.11 0.45
C LEU A 595 0.86 -11.26 0.12
N VAL A 596 1.65 -10.25 0.43
CA VAL A 596 3.11 -10.24 0.40
C VAL A 596 3.65 -9.76 1.75
N GLU A 597 4.84 -10.21 2.14
CA GLU A 597 5.55 -9.69 3.31
C GLU A 597 5.92 -8.21 3.11
N ARG A 598 6.31 -7.53 4.19
CA ARG A 598 6.60 -6.08 4.22
C ARG A 598 7.72 -5.62 3.27
N ASP A 599 8.53 -6.56 2.77
CA ASP A 599 9.60 -6.37 1.78
C ASP A 599 9.24 -6.83 0.35
N LEU A 600 7.96 -7.12 0.08
CA LEU A 600 7.40 -7.63 -1.18
C LEU A 600 7.63 -9.12 -1.46
N THR A 601 8.17 -9.90 -0.52
CA THR A 601 8.24 -11.35 -0.66
C THR A 601 6.82 -11.93 -0.77
N LYS A 602 6.51 -12.61 -1.88
CA LYS A 602 5.17 -13.16 -2.13
C LYS A 602 4.87 -14.30 -1.17
N LYS A 603 3.77 -14.18 -0.41
CA LYS A 603 3.21 -15.29 0.37
C LYS A 603 2.41 -16.22 -0.54
N GLU A 604 2.03 -17.39 -0.06
CA GLU A 604 1.31 -18.38 -0.86
C GLU A 604 -0.08 -17.87 -1.28
N VAL A 605 -0.72 -17.06 -0.43
CA VAL A 605 -2.02 -16.47 -0.71
C VAL A 605 -2.00 -15.53 -1.93
N TYR A 606 -0.88 -14.87 -2.25
CA TYR A 606 -0.74 -14.06 -3.47
C TYR A 606 -1.13 -14.85 -4.72
N TYR A 607 -0.70 -16.12 -4.77
CA TYR A 607 -0.96 -16.99 -5.91
C TYR A 607 -2.39 -17.51 -5.95
N VAL A 608 -3.12 -17.50 -4.83
CA VAL A 608 -4.56 -17.75 -4.81
C VAL A 608 -5.26 -16.66 -5.61
N PHE A 609 -5.04 -15.39 -5.27
CA PHE A 609 -5.58 -14.25 -6.00
C PHE A 609 -5.15 -14.26 -7.47
N GLN A 610 -3.85 -14.47 -7.74
CA GLN A 610 -3.33 -14.53 -9.11
C GLN A 610 -4.00 -15.62 -9.95
N SER A 611 -4.31 -16.78 -9.36
CA SER A 611 -4.98 -17.88 -10.07
C SER A 611 -6.44 -17.62 -10.41
N TYR A 612 -7.09 -16.66 -9.76
CA TYR A 612 -8.47 -16.23 -10.06
C TYR A 612 -8.52 -15.00 -10.96
N TRP A 613 -7.60 -14.04 -10.78
CA TRP A 613 -7.71 -12.72 -11.38
C TRP A 613 -6.79 -12.48 -12.58
N SER A 614 -5.61 -13.10 -12.62
CA SER A 614 -4.66 -12.85 -13.70
C SER A 614 -5.06 -13.57 -14.98
N LYS A 615 -4.81 -12.91 -16.12
CA LYS A 615 -4.98 -13.47 -17.47
C LYS A 615 -3.73 -14.21 -17.95
N GLU A 616 -2.56 -13.94 -17.35
CA GLU A 616 -1.29 -14.57 -17.71
C GLU A 616 -1.24 -16.01 -17.17
N PRO A 617 -1.01 -17.04 -18.02
CA PRO A 617 -0.96 -18.43 -17.56
C PRO A 617 0.05 -18.64 -16.42
N MET A 618 -0.40 -19.23 -15.32
CA MET A 618 0.42 -19.53 -14.16
C MET A 618 0.02 -20.85 -13.51
N VAL A 619 0.96 -21.49 -12.82
CA VAL A 619 0.74 -22.68 -11.99
C VAL A 619 1.62 -22.55 -10.75
N ARG A 620 1.06 -22.83 -9.57
CA ARG A 620 1.74 -22.74 -8.29
C ARG A 620 1.32 -23.89 -7.38
N ILE A 621 2.27 -24.76 -7.04
CA ILE A 621 2.10 -25.74 -5.96
C ILE A 621 2.13 -24.95 -4.65
N TYR A 622 1.15 -25.18 -3.77
CA TYR A 622 1.18 -24.62 -2.42
C TYR A 622 2.27 -25.29 -1.57
N GLY A 623 3.10 -24.51 -0.88
CA GLY A 623 4.07 -25.00 0.10
C GLY A 623 5.54 -24.84 -0.30
N HIS A 624 5.89 -23.83 -1.10
CA HIS A 624 7.28 -23.44 -1.38
C HIS A 624 8.06 -23.06 -0.12
N SER A 625 7.39 -22.41 0.84
CA SER A 625 7.93 -22.13 2.17
C SER A 625 7.76 -23.29 3.15
N TRP A 626 6.95 -24.30 2.84
CA TRP A 626 6.64 -25.43 3.71
C TRP A 626 7.66 -26.58 3.59
N LYS A 627 8.77 -26.48 4.34
CA LYS A 627 9.91 -27.39 4.21
C LYS A 627 9.68 -28.80 4.74
N VAL A 628 8.89 -28.94 5.82
CA VAL A 628 8.63 -30.22 6.48
C VAL A 628 7.13 -30.43 6.62
N ARG A 629 6.61 -31.43 5.92
CA ARG A 629 5.26 -31.98 6.07
C ARG A 629 5.28 -33.18 6.99
N TRP A 630 4.14 -33.56 7.56
CA TRP A 630 4.12 -34.61 8.59
C TRP A 630 2.83 -35.43 8.61
N GLY A 631 2.91 -36.67 9.10
CA GLY A 631 1.76 -37.55 9.31
C GLY A 631 2.16 -39.01 9.43
N ARG A 632 1.19 -39.93 9.40
CA ARG A 632 1.49 -41.36 9.51
C ARG A 632 2.10 -41.89 8.22
N ALA A 633 2.95 -42.91 8.32
CA ALA A 633 3.42 -43.64 7.14
C ALA A 633 2.23 -44.18 6.31
N GLY A 634 2.25 -43.95 5.00
CA GLY A 634 1.15 -44.31 4.08
C GLY A 634 -0.10 -43.42 4.20
N GLU A 635 -0.09 -42.38 5.02
CA GLU A 635 -1.18 -41.40 5.05
C GLU A 635 -1.19 -40.60 3.75
N LYS A 636 -2.34 -40.55 3.08
CA LYS A 636 -2.52 -39.67 1.93
C LYS A 636 -2.56 -38.22 2.38
N LYS A 637 -1.67 -37.42 1.81
CA LYS A 637 -1.55 -35.98 2.04
C LYS A 637 -2.11 -35.20 0.86
N ARG A 638 -2.86 -34.16 1.20
CA ARG A 638 -3.40 -33.25 0.20
C ARG A 638 -2.31 -32.35 -0.34
N ILE A 639 -2.08 -32.40 -1.65
CA ILE A 639 -1.32 -31.43 -2.42
C ILE A 639 -2.31 -30.48 -3.08
N ARG A 640 -2.04 -29.18 -2.95
CA ARG A 640 -2.88 -28.09 -3.48
C ARG A 640 -2.11 -27.39 -4.59
N VAL A 641 -2.78 -27.07 -5.68
CA VAL A 641 -2.21 -26.28 -6.78
C VAL A 641 -3.15 -25.14 -7.12
N TYR A 642 -2.65 -23.90 -7.09
CA TYR A 642 -3.35 -22.71 -7.57
C TYR A 642 -2.89 -22.40 -8.99
N SER A 643 -3.82 -22.33 -9.93
CA SER A 643 -3.53 -22.11 -11.34
C SER A 643 -4.74 -21.51 -12.04
N ASN A 644 -4.52 -20.65 -13.03
CA ASN A 644 -5.54 -20.21 -13.99
C ASN A 644 -5.55 -21.07 -15.28
N CYS A 645 -4.71 -22.10 -15.36
CA CYS A 645 -4.71 -23.02 -16.48
C CYS A 645 -5.95 -23.92 -16.46
N ARG A 646 -6.48 -24.26 -17.64
CA ARG A 646 -7.65 -25.14 -17.78
C ARG A 646 -7.37 -26.54 -17.23
N ARG A 647 -6.16 -27.05 -17.43
CA ARG A 647 -5.74 -28.38 -16.99
C ARG A 647 -4.42 -28.31 -16.26
N VAL A 648 -4.28 -29.13 -15.22
CA VAL A 648 -3.03 -29.32 -14.50
C VAL A 648 -2.79 -30.80 -14.26
N GLU A 649 -1.57 -31.25 -14.48
CA GLU A 649 -1.08 -32.57 -14.08
C GLU A 649 -0.07 -32.43 -12.95
N LEU A 650 -0.26 -33.21 -11.87
CA LEU A 650 0.68 -33.29 -10.76
C LEU A 650 1.55 -34.54 -10.90
N PHE A 651 2.83 -34.40 -10.60
CA PHE A 651 3.80 -35.48 -10.49
C PHE A 651 4.39 -35.48 -9.08
N VAL A 652 4.50 -36.67 -8.49
CA VAL A 652 5.15 -36.91 -7.19
C VAL A 652 6.28 -37.88 -7.44
N ASN A 653 7.52 -37.45 -7.18
CA ASN A 653 8.73 -38.23 -7.42
C ASN A 653 8.80 -38.80 -8.86
N GLY A 654 8.42 -37.97 -9.85
CA GLY A 654 8.36 -38.33 -11.26
C GLY A 654 7.15 -39.15 -11.70
N VAL A 655 6.27 -39.56 -10.77
CA VAL A 655 5.07 -40.36 -11.07
C VAL A 655 3.84 -39.46 -11.18
N SER A 656 3.16 -39.50 -12.32
CA SER A 656 1.90 -38.78 -12.54
C SER A 656 0.83 -39.21 -11.53
N GLN A 657 0.11 -38.22 -11.01
CA GLN A 657 -1.05 -38.36 -10.13
C GLN A 657 -2.36 -38.10 -10.89
N GLY A 658 -2.28 -37.99 -12.22
CA GLY A 658 -3.40 -37.71 -13.12
C GLY A 658 -3.67 -36.23 -13.34
N VAL A 659 -4.27 -35.95 -14.48
CA VAL A 659 -4.72 -34.61 -14.90
C VAL A 659 -6.02 -34.24 -14.19
N LYS A 660 -6.14 -33.00 -13.75
CA LYS A 660 -7.40 -32.41 -13.29
C LYS A 660 -7.75 -31.17 -14.12
N GLU A 661 -9.04 -30.98 -14.36
CA GLU A 661 -9.56 -29.77 -14.98
C GLU A 661 -9.95 -28.75 -13.90
N ARG A 662 -9.67 -27.47 -14.17
CA ARG A 662 -9.98 -26.36 -13.28
C ARG A 662 -11.48 -26.08 -13.29
N ASN A 663 -12.09 -26.04 -12.10
CA ASN A 663 -13.46 -25.60 -11.86
C ASN A 663 -13.52 -24.79 -10.57
N ASN A 664 -13.69 -23.48 -10.67
CA ASN A 664 -13.70 -22.55 -9.52
C ASN A 664 -14.69 -22.92 -8.42
N GLN A 665 -15.80 -23.57 -8.78
CA GLN A 665 -16.84 -23.94 -7.83
C GLN A 665 -16.51 -25.26 -7.09
N ASP A 666 -15.57 -26.06 -7.60
CA ASP A 666 -15.07 -27.27 -6.93
C ASP A 666 -14.00 -26.93 -5.87
N PHE A 667 -14.44 -26.33 -4.78
CA PHE A 667 -13.57 -25.95 -3.66
C PHE A 667 -12.92 -27.17 -2.95
N PRO A 668 -11.66 -27.07 -2.48
CA PRO A 668 -10.71 -25.97 -2.68
C PRO A 668 -9.86 -26.13 -3.94
N CYS A 669 -9.09 -25.09 -4.25
CA CYS A 669 -8.12 -24.96 -5.32
C CYS A 669 -8.74 -25.14 -6.71
N ALA A 670 -10.00 -24.73 -6.89
CA ALA A 670 -10.74 -24.90 -8.13
C ALA A 670 -10.66 -26.35 -8.71
N GLY A 671 -10.73 -27.37 -7.86
CA GLY A 671 -10.60 -28.79 -8.24
C GLY A 671 -9.17 -29.33 -8.28
N LEU A 672 -8.16 -28.45 -8.35
CA LEU A 672 -6.75 -28.77 -8.57
C LEU A 672 -6.04 -29.18 -7.27
N ARG A 673 -6.49 -30.31 -6.71
CA ARG A 673 -5.98 -30.90 -5.47
C ARG A 673 -5.84 -32.42 -5.61
N TRP A 674 -4.81 -33.01 -5.03
CA TRP A 674 -4.58 -34.46 -5.07
C TRP A 674 -4.29 -34.98 -3.67
N ASP A 675 -4.85 -36.14 -3.32
CA ASP A 675 -4.50 -36.82 -2.08
C ASP A 675 -3.51 -37.95 -2.43
N VAL A 676 -2.24 -37.75 -2.09
CA VAL A 676 -1.09 -38.57 -2.53
C VAL A 676 -0.33 -39.14 -1.34
N GLU A 677 0.33 -40.27 -1.49
CA GLU A 677 1.26 -40.77 -0.47
C GLU A 677 2.62 -40.10 -0.68
N LEU A 678 3.19 -39.56 0.40
CA LEU A 678 4.55 -39.03 0.41
C LEU A 678 5.49 -40.08 1.01
N ALA A 679 6.65 -40.27 0.37
CA ALA A 679 7.69 -41.13 0.93
C ALA A 679 8.28 -40.48 2.18
N GLU A 680 8.62 -41.25 3.20
CA GLU A 680 9.39 -40.72 4.32
C GLU A 680 10.72 -40.12 3.83
N GLY A 681 11.07 -38.94 4.32
CA GLY A 681 12.22 -38.18 3.80
C GLY A 681 11.85 -37.26 2.65
N ASN A 682 12.77 -37.07 1.70
CA ASN A 682 12.62 -36.06 0.65
C ASN A 682 11.62 -36.49 -0.44
N ASN A 683 10.78 -35.55 -0.85
CA ASN A 683 9.85 -35.70 -1.96
C ASN A 683 9.99 -34.52 -2.93
N GLU A 684 9.85 -34.81 -4.22
CA GLU A 684 9.76 -33.83 -5.29
C GLU A 684 8.33 -33.76 -5.81
N LEU A 685 7.75 -32.57 -5.80
CA LEU A 685 6.45 -32.29 -6.41
C LEU A 685 6.65 -31.42 -7.63
N LYS A 686 5.98 -31.76 -8.73
CA LYS A 686 5.98 -30.96 -9.96
C LYS A 686 4.56 -30.85 -10.50
N ALA A 687 4.15 -29.66 -10.90
CA ALA A 687 2.87 -29.41 -11.56
C ALA A 687 3.11 -28.82 -12.94
N VAL A 688 2.34 -29.25 -13.93
CA VAL A 688 2.36 -28.72 -15.30
C VAL A 688 0.95 -28.28 -15.67
N GLY A 689 0.78 -27.02 -16.05
CA GLY A 689 -0.51 -26.42 -16.42
C GLY A 689 -0.55 -25.98 -17.88
N TRP A 690 -1.69 -26.14 -18.55
CA TRP A 690 -1.90 -25.72 -19.94
C TRP A 690 -3.38 -25.45 -20.27
N ASN A 691 -3.62 -24.73 -21.38
CA ASN A 691 -4.98 -24.33 -21.82
C ASN A 691 -5.51 -25.10 -23.05
N GLY A 692 -4.67 -25.91 -23.69
CA GLY A 692 -5.02 -26.70 -24.89
C GLY A 692 -5.68 -28.06 -24.63
N ASP A 693 -6.27 -28.65 -25.67
CA ASP A 693 -7.01 -29.93 -25.57
C ASP A 693 -6.12 -31.19 -25.57
N GLY A 694 -4.87 -31.09 -26.06
CA GLY A 694 -3.91 -32.21 -26.08
C GLY A 694 -3.13 -32.36 -24.77
N ALA A 695 -2.65 -33.57 -24.47
CA ALA A 695 -1.66 -33.78 -23.42
C ALA A 695 -0.33 -33.13 -23.83
N VAL A 696 0.40 -32.58 -22.87
CA VAL A 696 1.73 -31.99 -23.14
C VAL A 696 2.76 -33.12 -23.02
N ASP A 697 3.24 -33.63 -24.15
CA ASP A 697 4.30 -34.63 -24.17
C ASP A 697 5.62 -34.02 -23.68
N GLY A 698 6.09 -34.46 -22.52
CA GLY A 698 7.49 -34.37 -22.12
C GLY A 698 8.09 -32.97 -21.92
N ALA A 699 7.78 -32.32 -20.80
CA ALA A 699 8.64 -31.26 -20.25
C ALA A 699 9.61 -31.87 -19.21
N VAL A 700 10.45 -32.81 -19.61
CA VAL A 700 11.70 -33.13 -18.89
C VAL A 700 12.80 -32.31 -19.56
N GLY A 701 13.09 -31.12 -19.04
CA GLY A 701 14.21 -30.32 -19.52
C GLY A 701 14.21 -28.86 -19.05
N GLY A 702 15.04 -28.58 -18.04
CA GLY A 702 15.72 -27.28 -17.87
C GLY A 702 14.92 -26.11 -17.32
N ALA A 703 15.22 -25.73 -16.07
CA ALA A 703 14.92 -24.41 -15.53
C ALA A 703 15.55 -23.32 -16.42
N GLY A 704 14.79 -22.26 -16.70
CA GLY A 704 15.25 -21.06 -17.37
C GLY A 704 14.35 -19.88 -16.99
N GLU A 705 14.99 -18.83 -16.48
CA GLU A 705 14.39 -17.61 -15.96
C GLU A 705 13.41 -16.93 -16.94
N SER A 706 12.38 -16.32 -16.37
CA SER A 706 11.37 -15.50 -17.04
C SER A 706 12.01 -14.32 -17.78
N ALA A 707 11.97 -14.34 -19.11
CA ALA A 707 12.14 -13.15 -19.94
C ALA A 707 10.76 -12.67 -20.43
N GLY A 708 10.50 -11.36 -20.26
CA GLY A 708 9.24 -10.73 -20.63
C GLY A 708 8.90 -10.87 -22.12
N ALA A 709 7.61 -10.93 -22.43
CA ALA A 709 7.12 -10.94 -23.80
C ALA A 709 5.98 -9.93 -23.97
N SER A 710 6.18 -8.98 -24.88
CA SER A 710 5.10 -8.22 -25.50
C SER A 710 4.38 -9.09 -26.53
N ALA A 711 3.06 -9.09 -26.51
CA ALA A 711 2.22 -9.90 -27.40
C ALA A 711 2.16 -9.34 -28.83
N ALA A 712 2.28 -10.23 -29.82
CA ALA A 712 1.70 -10.07 -31.15
C ALA A 712 0.98 -11.36 -31.52
N ALA A 713 -0.29 -11.23 -31.94
CA ALA A 713 -1.22 -12.34 -32.16
C ALA A 713 -0.85 -13.19 -33.39
N GLY A 714 -0.71 -14.50 -33.19
CA GLY A 714 -0.61 -15.51 -34.25
C GLY A 714 -0.56 -16.92 -33.69
N SER A 715 -1.67 -17.66 -33.82
CA SER A 715 -1.84 -19.12 -33.58
C SER A 715 -0.89 -19.78 -32.57
N ALA A 716 -1.11 -19.54 -31.27
CA ALA A 716 -0.34 -20.18 -30.21
C ALA A 716 -1.03 -21.46 -29.71
N GLN A 717 -0.39 -22.61 -29.93
CA GLN A 717 -0.48 -23.71 -28.98
C GLN A 717 -0.03 -23.11 -27.63
N SER A 718 -0.94 -22.93 -26.67
CA SER A 718 -0.60 -22.25 -25.42
C SER A 718 0.57 -22.99 -24.74
N ALA A 719 1.68 -22.28 -24.53
CA ALA A 719 2.85 -22.86 -23.89
C ALA A 719 2.46 -23.37 -22.50
N ALA A 720 2.84 -24.60 -22.18
CA ALA A 720 2.64 -25.14 -20.84
C ALA A 720 3.52 -24.38 -19.84
N VAL A 721 2.97 -24.12 -18.66
CA VAL A 721 3.70 -23.57 -17.52
C VAL A 721 3.95 -24.68 -16.50
N ALA A 722 5.04 -24.60 -15.75
CA ALA A 722 5.38 -25.61 -14.76
C ALA A 722 5.88 -24.97 -13.47
N ASP A 723 5.64 -25.67 -12.35
CA ASP A 723 6.16 -25.32 -11.03
C ASP A 723 6.67 -26.58 -10.33
N GLN A 724 7.62 -26.41 -9.42
CA GLN A 724 8.29 -27.50 -8.72
C GLN A 724 8.69 -27.10 -7.31
N VAL A 725 8.47 -27.99 -6.35
CA VAL A 725 8.88 -27.81 -4.95
C VAL A 725 9.45 -29.11 -4.38
N GLN A 726 10.41 -28.97 -3.47
CA GLN A 726 10.93 -30.08 -2.67
C GLN A 726 10.56 -29.88 -1.20
N LEU A 727 10.16 -30.97 -0.55
CA LEU A 727 9.81 -31.00 0.86
C LEU A 727 10.27 -32.31 1.50
N ARG A 728 10.44 -32.30 2.81
CA ARG A 728 10.63 -33.50 3.63
C ARG A 728 9.30 -33.94 4.22
N TYR A 729 9.03 -35.23 4.26
CA TYR A 729 7.91 -35.83 4.98
C TYR A 729 8.40 -36.55 6.23
N GLN A 730 7.90 -36.14 7.40
CA GLN A 730 8.24 -36.67 8.70
C GLN A 730 7.13 -37.56 9.24
N THR A 731 7.47 -38.80 9.58
CA THR A 731 6.56 -39.79 10.18
C THR A 731 6.71 -39.90 11.70
N GLU A 732 7.88 -39.50 12.23
CA GLU A 732 8.17 -39.42 13.64
C GLU A 732 7.28 -38.37 14.34
N THR A 733 6.59 -38.79 15.40
CA THR A 733 5.81 -37.89 16.27
C THR A 733 6.71 -37.22 17.28
N TRP A 734 6.43 -35.96 17.61
CA TRP A 734 7.17 -35.18 18.59
C TRP A 734 6.33 -34.86 19.82
N THR A 735 7.02 -34.54 20.90
CA THR A 735 6.47 -33.91 22.10
C THR A 735 6.73 -32.40 22.09
N ALA A 736 6.45 -31.71 23.19
CA ALA A 736 6.72 -30.28 23.30
C ALA A 736 8.21 -29.97 23.06
N PRO A 737 8.54 -28.80 22.48
CA PRO A 737 9.92 -28.36 22.32
C PRO A 737 10.70 -28.43 23.64
N ALA A 738 11.91 -28.97 23.59
CA ALA A 738 12.81 -29.11 24.75
C ALA A 738 14.16 -28.42 24.53
N HIS A 739 14.58 -28.24 23.28
CA HIS A 739 15.80 -27.51 22.94
C HIS A 739 15.69 -26.84 21.56
N LEU A 740 16.52 -25.81 21.36
CA LEU A 740 16.71 -25.14 20.08
C LEU A 740 18.06 -25.57 19.49
N GLN A 741 18.13 -25.64 18.17
CA GLN A 741 19.38 -25.73 17.42
C GLN A 741 19.54 -24.46 16.59
N LEU A 742 20.72 -23.84 16.64
CA LEU A 742 21.06 -22.69 15.82
C LEU A 742 22.13 -23.07 14.81
N THR A 743 21.87 -22.82 13.53
CA THR A 743 22.85 -22.98 12.46
C THR A 743 23.16 -21.64 11.80
N ALA A 744 24.35 -21.54 11.21
CA ALA A 744 24.78 -20.37 10.46
C ALA A 744 25.27 -20.81 9.08
N ARG A 745 24.76 -20.16 8.03
CA ARG A 745 25.16 -20.42 6.64
C ARG A 745 25.50 -19.11 5.95
N ARG A 746 26.74 -18.99 5.47
CA ARG A 746 27.15 -17.82 4.67
C ARG A 746 26.43 -17.86 3.31
N VAL A 747 25.64 -16.83 3.02
CA VAL A 747 24.83 -16.71 1.80
C VAL A 747 25.40 -15.68 0.81
N ALA A 748 26.20 -14.74 1.30
CA ALA A 748 27.00 -13.82 0.50
C ALA A 748 28.31 -13.49 1.23
N ALA A 749 29.21 -12.75 0.58
CA ALA A 749 30.49 -12.35 1.17
C ALA A 749 30.32 -11.66 2.53
N ASP A 750 29.32 -10.80 2.65
CA ASP A 750 29.02 -9.96 3.81
C ASP A 750 27.76 -10.40 4.58
N ARG A 751 27.17 -11.56 4.25
CA ARG A 751 25.85 -11.96 4.75
C ARG A 751 25.77 -13.43 5.15
N VAL A 752 25.22 -13.66 6.33
CA VAL A 752 25.03 -14.97 6.95
C VAL A 752 23.56 -15.15 7.29
N LEU A 753 22.98 -16.28 6.92
CA LEU A 753 21.66 -16.71 7.38
C LEU A 753 21.83 -17.49 8.69
N LEU A 754 21.19 -17.02 9.75
CA LEU A 754 21.06 -17.70 11.03
C LEU A 754 19.70 -18.40 11.06
N GLU A 755 19.67 -19.66 11.46
CA GLU A 755 18.45 -20.46 11.41
C GLU A 755 18.28 -21.26 12.69
N ALA A 756 17.17 -21.01 13.38
CA ALA A 756 16.77 -21.68 14.61
C ALA A 756 15.71 -22.74 14.31
N GLU A 757 15.92 -23.93 14.83
CA GLU A 757 15.00 -25.07 14.73
C GLU A 757 14.68 -25.61 16.12
N ALA A 758 13.41 -25.99 16.36
CA ALA A 758 12.94 -26.54 17.62
C ALA A 758 12.86 -28.07 17.57
N TYR A 759 13.38 -28.71 18.61
CA TYR A 759 13.40 -30.16 18.78
C TYR A 759 12.89 -30.57 20.15
N ASP A 760 12.25 -31.73 20.22
CA ASP A 760 11.73 -32.30 21.45
C ASP A 760 12.84 -32.99 22.28
N ALA A 761 12.49 -33.57 23.44
CA ALA A 761 13.48 -34.21 24.32
C ALA A 761 14.18 -35.43 23.71
N ASN A 762 13.62 -36.02 22.64
CA ASN A 762 14.17 -37.16 21.93
C ASN A 762 14.96 -36.76 20.67
N GLY A 763 15.06 -35.46 20.38
CA GLY A 763 15.71 -34.96 19.17
C GLY A 763 14.82 -35.02 17.92
N VAL A 764 13.51 -35.14 18.07
CA VAL A 764 12.56 -35.10 16.95
C VAL A 764 12.18 -33.65 16.66
N TYR A 765 12.19 -33.24 15.39
CA TYR A 765 11.84 -31.89 14.97
C TYR A 765 10.36 -31.58 15.26
N CYS A 766 10.10 -30.47 15.95
CA CYS A 766 8.76 -30.04 16.34
C CYS A 766 8.10 -29.21 15.22
N ALA A 767 7.53 -29.88 14.22
CA ALA A 767 7.03 -29.23 12.99
C ALA A 767 5.80 -28.32 13.17
N ASP A 768 5.22 -28.23 14.37
CA ASP A 768 4.12 -27.32 14.73
C ASP A 768 4.51 -26.28 15.79
N ALA A 769 5.77 -26.24 16.23
CA ALA A 769 6.19 -25.31 17.26
C ALA A 769 6.09 -23.85 16.78
N ALA A 770 5.52 -23.01 17.64
CA ALA A 770 5.21 -21.60 17.36
C ALA A 770 5.61 -20.63 18.49
N CYS A 771 6.43 -21.08 19.46
CA CYS A 771 6.91 -20.21 20.53
C CYS A 771 7.77 -19.06 19.97
N PHE A 772 7.82 -17.94 20.70
CA PHE A 772 8.70 -16.83 20.36
C PHE A 772 10.17 -17.21 20.57
N VAL A 773 11.00 -16.87 19.59
CA VAL A 773 12.46 -16.93 19.68
C VAL A 773 13.04 -15.53 19.54
N ARG A 774 14.16 -15.29 20.23
CA ARG A 774 14.93 -14.05 20.15
C ARG A 774 16.34 -14.33 19.66
N PHE A 775 16.72 -13.68 18.57
CA PHE A 775 18.09 -13.68 18.04
C PHE A 775 18.92 -12.57 18.67
N SER A 776 20.21 -12.85 18.89
CA SER A 776 21.19 -11.88 19.36
C SER A 776 22.57 -12.18 18.77
N THR A 777 23.44 -11.17 18.73
CA THR A 777 24.82 -11.29 18.27
C THR A 777 25.77 -10.59 19.23
N ALA A 778 27.01 -11.09 19.30
CA ALA A 778 28.12 -10.47 20.02
C ALA A 778 29.40 -10.55 19.18
N GLY A 779 30.09 -9.42 19.00
CA GLY A 779 31.24 -9.30 18.09
C GLY A 779 30.92 -8.38 16.91
N ASP A 780 31.55 -8.64 15.76
CA ASP A 780 31.48 -7.75 14.59
C ASP A 780 30.26 -8.00 13.67
N GLY A 781 29.43 -8.97 14.02
CA GLY A 781 28.19 -9.28 13.31
C GLY A 781 27.06 -8.37 13.77
N ARG A 782 26.23 -7.93 12.81
CA ARG A 782 25.03 -7.13 13.07
C ARG A 782 23.81 -7.86 12.49
N LEU A 783 22.76 -8.05 13.27
CA LEU A 783 21.50 -8.58 12.74
C LEU A 783 20.91 -7.60 11.71
N LEU A 784 20.33 -8.13 10.64
CA LEU A 784 19.44 -7.40 9.75
C LEU A 784 18.01 -7.56 10.29
N ASP A 785 17.75 -6.88 11.40
CA ASP A 785 16.49 -6.89 12.14
C ASP A 785 15.65 -5.63 11.91
N ASN A 786 14.49 -5.57 12.56
CA ASN A 786 13.52 -4.47 12.50
C ASN A 786 13.08 -4.13 11.06
N LEU A 787 12.99 -5.16 10.22
CA LEU A 787 12.40 -5.08 8.88
C LEU A 787 10.88 -5.32 8.92
N GLY A 788 10.37 -5.97 9.98
CA GLY A 788 8.97 -6.33 10.09
C GLY A 788 8.57 -7.48 9.16
N THR A 789 9.50 -8.41 8.90
CA THR A 789 9.29 -9.63 8.10
C THR A 789 9.66 -10.86 8.92
N ALA A 790 9.24 -12.05 8.49
CA ALA A 790 9.52 -13.29 9.22
C ALA A 790 11.03 -13.58 9.33
N GLN A 791 11.83 -13.14 8.34
CA GLN A 791 13.29 -13.31 8.29
C GLN A 791 14.10 -12.06 8.65
N GLY A 792 13.43 -11.01 9.12
CA GLY A 792 14.02 -9.71 9.44
C GLY A 792 13.60 -9.19 10.81
N SER A 793 13.30 -10.11 11.73
CA SER A 793 12.78 -9.81 13.06
C SER A 793 13.60 -10.52 14.13
N ARG A 794 14.20 -9.73 15.03
CA ARG A 794 15.01 -10.27 16.14
C ARG A 794 14.19 -10.96 17.21
N LEU A 795 12.90 -10.63 17.34
CA LEU A 795 11.91 -11.37 18.13
C LEU A 795 10.81 -11.80 17.17
N VAL A 796 10.56 -13.10 17.07
CA VAL A 796 9.59 -13.66 16.12
C VAL A 796 9.08 -15.00 16.61
N GLN A 797 7.83 -15.35 16.32
CA GLN A 797 7.37 -16.72 16.54
C GLN A 797 7.99 -17.69 15.54
N LEU A 798 8.26 -18.92 15.98
CA LEU A 798 8.57 -20.01 15.06
C LEU A 798 7.42 -20.22 14.06
N ALA A 799 7.78 -20.55 12.83
CA ALA A 799 6.89 -20.99 11.77
C ALA A 799 7.23 -22.46 11.45
N ASN A 800 6.33 -23.38 11.82
CA ASN A 800 6.55 -24.82 11.76
C ASN A 800 7.82 -25.30 12.46
N GLY A 801 8.14 -24.74 13.63
CA GLY A 801 9.34 -25.08 14.39
C GLY A 801 10.63 -24.41 13.91
N ARG A 802 10.55 -23.47 12.95
CA ARG A 802 11.70 -22.79 12.36
C ARG A 802 11.56 -21.27 12.41
N ALA A 803 12.67 -20.57 12.65
CA ALA A 803 12.79 -19.14 12.40
C ALA A 803 14.17 -18.85 11.82
N ALA A 804 14.30 -17.77 11.06
CA ALA A 804 15.58 -17.39 10.50
C ALA A 804 15.76 -15.88 10.55
N ILE A 805 17.01 -15.43 10.53
CA ILE A 805 17.35 -14.02 10.39
C ILE A 805 18.68 -13.88 9.67
N TYR A 806 18.83 -12.82 8.88
CA TYR A 806 20.12 -12.49 8.28
C TYR A 806 20.98 -11.68 9.26
N ALA A 807 22.30 -11.90 9.21
CA ALA A 807 23.30 -11.07 9.86
C ALA A 807 24.29 -10.56 8.82
N GLN A 808 24.66 -9.29 8.93
CA GLN A 808 25.74 -8.68 8.18
C GLN A 808 27.06 -8.85 8.93
N VAL A 809 28.14 -9.15 8.22
CA VAL A 809 29.48 -9.34 8.79
C VAL A 809 30.53 -8.79 7.83
N GLN A 810 31.54 -8.08 8.35
CA GLN A 810 32.65 -7.63 7.53
C GLN A 810 33.55 -8.80 7.10
N PRO A 811 34.18 -8.75 5.92
CA PRO A 811 35.12 -9.78 5.49
C PRO A 811 36.25 -10.00 6.51
N GLY A 812 36.46 -11.25 6.94
CA GLY A 812 37.50 -11.63 7.91
C GLY A 812 37.16 -11.37 9.39
N ALA A 813 35.95 -10.89 9.67
CA ALA A 813 35.45 -10.68 11.03
C ALA A 813 34.62 -11.87 11.52
N GLY A 814 34.66 -12.12 12.83
CA GLY A 814 33.93 -13.21 13.48
C GLY A 814 32.95 -12.70 14.53
N PHE A 815 31.90 -13.46 14.80
CA PHE A 815 30.91 -13.14 15.83
C PHE A 815 30.25 -14.39 16.40
N VAL A 816 29.66 -14.25 17.58
CA VAL A 816 28.79 -15.27 18.16
C VAL A 816 27.35 -14.87 17.89
N ALA A 817 26.57 -15.79 17.32
CA ALA A 817 25.12 -15.67 17.25
C ALA A 817 24.47 -16.56 18.29
N ALA A 818 23.39 -16.10 18.91
CA ALA A 818 22.60 -16.87 19.86
C ALA A 818 21.11 -16.72 19.60
N VAL A 819 20.35 -17.76 19.95
CA VAL A 819 18.89 -17.78 19.94
C VAL A 819 18.37 -18.26 21.29
N SER A 820 17.36 -17.60 21.82
CA SER A 820 16.71 -17.96 23.09
C SER A 820 15.18 -17.98 22.94
N ALA A 821 14.52 -18.86 23.68
CA ALA A 821 13.07 -18.85 23.87
C ALA A 821 12.75 -19.03 25.35
N GLU A 822 11.60 -18.52 25.80
CA GLU A 822 11.17 -18.70 27.18
C GLU A 822 11.00 -20.20 27.49
N GLY A 823 11.56 -20.65 28.61
CA GLY A 823 11.49 -22.05 29.04
C GLY A 823 12.41 -23.03 28.30
N LEU A 824 13.16 -22.60 27.28
CA LEU A 824 14.12 -23.45 26.54
C LEU A 824 15.57 -23.00 26.77
N PRO A 825 16.55 -23.93 26.81
CA PRO A 825 17.96 -23.57 26.81
C PRO A 825 18.35 -22.77 25.55
N ALA A 826 19.13 -21.71 25.73
CA ALA A 826 19.64 -20.93 24.60
C ALA A 826 20.64 -21.74 23.75
N ALA A 827 20.59 -21.58 22.44
CA ALA A 827 21.53 -22.16 21.49
C ALA A 827 22.43 -21.07 20.89
N HIS A 828 23.66 -21.43 20.53
CA HIS A 828 24.62 -20.49 19.94
C HIS A 828 25.50 -21.14 18.88
N VAL A 829 26.06 -20.31 18.01
CA VAL A 829 27.02 -20.71 16.99
C VAL A 829 28.09 -19.63 16.83
N ILE A 830 29.34 -20.05 16.62
CA ILE A 830 30.45 -19.14 16.30
C ILE A 830 30.54 -19.05 14.77
N VAL A 831 30.50 -17.82 14.26
CA VAL A 831 30.65 -17.51 12.84
C VAL A 831 32.03 -16.91 12.62
N THR A 832 32.79 -17.50 11.69
CA THR A 832 34.14 -17.08 11.32
C THR A 832 34.25 -16.65 9.86
#